data_AF-A0A2M7H274-F1
#
_entry.id   AF-A0A2M7H274-F1
#
_cell.length_a   1.000
_cell.length_b   1.000
_cell.length_c   1.000
_cell.angle_alpha   90.00
_cell.angle_beta   90.00
_cell.angle_gamma   90.00
#
_symmetry.space_group_name_H-M   'P 1'
#
loop_
_entity.id
_entity.type
_entity.pdbx_description
1 polymer ?
#
loop_
_entity_poly.entity_id
_entity_poly.type
_entity_poly.pdbx_seq_one_letter_code
_entity_poly.pdbx_strand_id
1 'polypeptide(L)'
;MTEETTPTYNLADAGTVTDLGIKLQALLDDGDRDEIFSFTLSLDKTLREKFGSLEREQPDLYRSAQEIVARGGWATLNRQLPEEVTRLFANYFQIGLSYDWEEIKESVDRVLIATPDLQHRDLIKQNIRLAMGKSHATIGNSDITLGEQKLAPTVANWIKVWREFIKDDTATSLKVIEFFNSNVNAQLLNKDERGQLEGVFKLNLELMKSSNTPEGIEDQPLVLDAVTGHYFIFDHGEMRDTGVAGREEDVKSLRFATGYTPEGKPMPISEFIKTSPSLKGLLPKVEPIISSNSRPNLDESVGDKDGFQPAKRYQAPNQQPDSTPSELSEKIDEPAPAVSEPKPVVESLVQEPKPVVSAPISETPQVSGEAGLSFDDFLPPVSEDLSVQEDKNKAKLPEVSLPELKEAEPVVAPQPDPAPIPEPAPAPPAPPAPRVQPKASAPKNTRTSSKVGIDYSDLAAQVLAEHNLLLSSYDMERRFLSVITSYLRGIRDRIESRESLTKSPQEGGVDLSIDQIDPILDSADALLKQVQSTGKSVSKRPAETVRSTAPRLTFDMAKQQVARHAPKMPKPVQGLGSAPLGSSNAISDIEDIFANISPNSDTIGPVIIPDSRVKSITDLKPQPVMTDVNSSGRNFPASSQPLVMGPIEELSSMTALEFRRLGATPEAAVSKIIEKIELLGQESIQKKSDGITAWKESPLNNEYLEIGRESFERSVPVEGIIESRKRDKPDGISITEFQAISDINKQLRF
;
A
#
# COMPACT_ATOMS: atom_id res chain seq x y z
N MET A 1 -37.88 18.35 3.15
CA MET A 1 -37.27 17.41 4.08
C MET A 1 -38.26 17.19 5.21
N THR A 2 -39.03 16.11 5.13
CA THR A 2 -39.84 15.64 6.26
C THR A 2 -38.86 15.14 7.33
N GLU A 3 -39.01 15.57 8.59
CA GLU A 3 -38.26 15.00 9.71
C GLU A 3 -38.60 13.50 9.80
N GLU A 4 -37.75 12.66 9.20
CA GLU A 4 -37.84 11.22 9.42
C GLU A 4 -37.55 10.95 10.89
N THR A 5 -38.58 10.47 11.59
CA THR A 5 -38.46 10.08 12.98
C THR A 5 -37.52 8.88 13.04
N THR A 6 -36.31 9.09 13.56
CA THR A 6 -35.34 8.02 13.74
C THR A 6 -35.95 6.95 14.66
N PRO A 7 -35.99 5.68 14.24
CA PRO A 7 -36.57 4.62 15.05
C PRO A 7 -35.85 4.56 16.41
N THR A 8 -36.62 4.56 17.50
CA THR A 8 -36.07 4.48 18.86
C THR A 8 -36.03 3.03 19.32
N TYR A 9 -34.81 2.49 19.44
CA TYR A 9 -34.61 1.12 19.92
C TYR A 9 -34.48 1.06 21.45
N ASN A 10 -35.19 0.13 22.08
CA ASN A 10 -35.02 -0.17 23.50
C ASN A 10 -33.88 -1.18 23.71
N LEU A 11 -32.63 -0.70 23.60
CA LEU A 11 -31.44 -1.54 23.72
C LEU A 11 -31.21 -2.17 25.11
N ALA A 12 -32.00 -1.78 26.13
CA ALA A 12 -31.96 -2.39 27.46
C ALA A 12 -32.73 -3.72 27.54
N ASP A 13 -33.48 -4.06 26.49
CA ASP A 13 -34.21 -5.32 26.36
C ASP A 13 -33.43 -6.30 25.46
N ALA A 14 -33.15 -7.49 26.00
CA ALA A 14 -32.41 -8.53 25.28
C ALA A 14 -33.17 -9.06 24.05
N GLY A 15 -34.52 -9.08 24.12
CA GLY A 15 -35.36 -9.45 22.99
C GLY A 15 -35.15 -8.49 21.82
N THR A 16 -35.19 -7.19 22.11
CA THR A 16 -34.94 -6.13 21.12
C THR A 16 -33.56 -6.27 20.45
N VAL A 17 -32.47 -6.54 21.19
CA VAL A 17 -31.13 -6.72 20.59
C VAL A 17 -31.09 -7.98 19.70
N THR A 18 -31.78 -9.05 20.11
CA THR A 18 -31.89 -10.28 19.31
C THR A 18 -32.65 -10.02 18.01
N ASP A 19 -33.79 -9.31 18.09
CA ASP A 19 -34.60 -8.94 16.93
C ASP A 19 -33.83 -8.04 15.96
N LEU A 20 -32.99 -7.13 16.47
CA LEU A 20 -32.09 -6.32 15.64
C LEU A 20 -31.05 -7.18 14.91
N GLY A 21 -30.52 -8.21 15.56
CA GLY A 21 -29.62 -9.17 14.93
C GLY A 21 -30.29 -9.98 13.82
N ILE A 22 -31.53 -10.44 14.06
CA ILE A 22 -32.35 -11.14 13.05
C ILE A 22 -32.66 -10.21 11.88
N LYS A 23 -33.04 -8.96 12.17
CA LYS A 23 -33.31 -7.96 11.13
C LYS A 23 -32.08 -7.72 10.27
N LEU A 24 -30.91 -7.52 10.87
CA LEU A 24 -29.67 -7.34 10.10
C LEU A 24 -29.38 -8.56 9.22
N GLN A 25 -29.57 -9.78 9.74
CA GLN A 25 -29.36 -11.00 8.95
C GLN A 25 -30.29 -11.06 7.74
N ALA A 26 -31.57 -10.72 7.91
CA ALA A 26 -32.51 -10.66 6.78
C ALA A 26 -32.05 -9.65 5.72
N LEU A 27 -31.58 -8.47 6.14
CA LEU A 27 -31.04 -7.47 5.20
C LEU A 27 -29.77 -7.93 4.48
N LEU A 28 -28.90 -8.67 5.18
CA LEU A 28 -27.70 -9.27 4.58
C LEU A 28 -28.07 -10.33 3.54
N ASP A 29 -29.07 -11.16 3.84
CA ASP A 29 -29.57 -12.19 2.93
C ASP A 29 -30.24 -11.57 1.67
N ASP A 30 -30.93 -10.44 1.83
CA ASP A 30 -31.54 -9.68 0.74
C ASP A 30 -30.50 -8.92 -0.11
N GLY A 31 -29.32 -8.62 0.45
CA GLY A 31 -28.23 -7.94 -0.24
C GLY A 31 -28.42 -6.43 -0.44
N ASP A 32 -29.43 -5.82 0.20
CA ASP A 32 -29.70 -4.38 0.09
C ASP A 32 -28.69 -3.56 0.94
N ARG A 33 -27.61 -3.13 0.29
CA ARG A 33 -26.56 -2.33 0.94
C ARG A 33 -27.02 -0.94 1.40
N ASP A 34 -28.07 -0.36 0.83
CA ASP A 34 -28.64 0.92 1.26
C ASP A 34 -29.40 0.76 2.58
N GLU A 35 -30.22 -0.28 2.68
CA GLU A 35 -30.96 -0.56 3.89
C GLU A 35 -30.02 -1.02 5.03
N ILE A 36 -29.01 -1.85 4.75
CA ILE A 36 -28.00 -2.24 5.75
C ILE A 36 -27.27 -1.00 6.28
N PHE A 37 -26.85 -0.09 5.41
CA PHE A 37 -26.11 1.11 5.81
C PHE A 37 -26.97 2.06 6.66
N SER A 38 -28.20 2.34 6.24
CA SER A 38 -29.11 3.20 6.99
C SER A 38 -29.50 2.59 8.35
N PHE A 39 -29.76 1.29 8.40
CA PHE A 39 -30.04 0.55 9.62
C PHE A 39 -28.87 0.61 10.61
N THR A 40 -27.65 0.29 10.13
CA THR A 40 -26.45 0.28 10.98
C THR A 40 -26.10 1.67 11.49
N LEU A 41 -26.22 2.71 10.66
CA LEU A 41 -26.00 4.10 11.05
C LEU A 41 -27.00 4.56 12.13
N SER A 42 -28.28 4.20 11.98
CA SER A 42 -29.30 4.52 12.98
C SER A 42 -29.06 3.80 14.31
N LEU A 43 -28.62 2.53 14.26
CA LEU A 43 -28.29 1.75 15.44
C LEU A 43 -27.03 2.27 16.14
N ASP A 44 -25.97 2.58 15.41
CA ASP A 44 -24.73 3.15 15.96
C ASP A 44 -25.00 4.51 16.64
N LYS A 45 -25.80 5.37 16.00
CA LYS A 45 -26.23 6.63 16.61
C LYS A 45 -26.96 6.41 17.94
N THR A 46 -27.90 5.46 17.97
CA THR A 46 -28.64 5.11 19.20
C THR A 46 -27.71 4.57 20.29
N LEU A 47 -26.72 3.76 19.92
CA LEU A 47 -25.71 3.23 20.84
C LEU A 47 -24.83 4.34 21.42
N ARG A 48 -24.42 5.34 20.62
CA ARG A 48 -23.62 6.48 21.11
C ARG A 48 -24.42 7.36 22.07
N GLU A 49 -25.70 7.60 21.79
CA GLU A 49 -26.57 8.38 22.66
C GLU A 49 -26.82 7.70 24.02
N LYS A 50 -26.89 6.36 24.03
CA LYS A 50 -27.15 5.55 25.25
C LYS A 50 -25.90 4.89 25.84
N PHE A 51 -24.72 5.18 25.30
CA PHE A 51 -23.46 4.50 25.58
C PHE A 51 -23.20 4.37 27.08
N GLY A 52 -23.25 5.49 27.80
CA GLY A 52 -22.80 5.57 29.19
C GLY A 52 -23.65 4.79 30.20
N SER A 53 -24.94 4.60 29.95
CA SER A 53 -25.82 3.81 30.83
C SER A 53 -25.80 2.34 30.45
N LEU A 54 -25.90 2.01 29.15
CA LEU A 54 -26.02 0.62 28.69
C LEU A 54 -24.73 -0.17 28.92
N GLU A 55 -23.56 0.43 28.69
CA GLU A 55 -22.27 -0.23 28.93
C GLU A 55 -22.06 -0.59 30.41
N ARG A 56 -22.53 0.27 31.33
CA ARG A 56 -22.37 0.04 32.78
C ARG A 56 -23.40 -0.94 33.34
N GLU A 57 -24.64 -0.84 32.89
CA GLU A 57 -25.76 -1.62 33.42
C GLU A 57 -25.82 -3.02 32.80
N GLN A 58 -25.54 -3.14 31.49
CA GLN A 58 -25.71 -4.36 30.72
C GLN A 58 -24.61 -4.51 29.65
N PRO A 59 -23.34 -4.76 30.06
CA PRO A 59 -22.19 -4.80 29.16
C PRO A 59 -22.30 -5.86 28.06
N ASP A 60 -22.95 -6.99 28.32
CA ASP A 60 -23.12 -8.07 27.34
C ASP A 60 -24.07 -7.68 26.20
N LEU A 61 -25.16 -6.96 26.54
CA LEU A 61 -26.11 -6.45 25.54
C LEU A 61 -25.49 -5.32 24.74
N TYR A 62 -24.73 -4.44 25.39
CA TYR A 62 -23.94 -3.42 24.73
C TYR A 62 -22.97 -4.03 23.70
N ARG A 63 -22.19 -5.06 24.10
CA ARG A 63 -21.27 -5.77 23.20
C ARG A 63 -22.02 -6.43 22.04
N SER A 64 -23.15 -7.09 22.30
CA SER A 64 -23.97 -7.73 21.28
C SER A 64 -24.48 -6.72 20.25
N ALA A 65 -24.93 -5.55 20.70
CA ALA A 65 -25.35 -4.47 19.82
C ALA A 65 -24.19 -3.88 19.00
N GLN A 66 -23.00 -3.73 19.60
CA GLN A 66 -21.79 -3.33 18.87
C GLN A 66 -21.40 -4.35 17.79
N GLU A 67 -21.52 -5.65 18.07
CA GLU A 67 -21.27 -6.70 17.09
C GLU A 67 -22.25 -6.63 15.90
N ILE A 68 -23.53 -6.33 16.15
CA ILE A 68 -24.52 -6.10 15.09
C ILE A 68 -24.10 -4.90 14.22
N VAL A 69 -23.74 -3.77 14.83
CA VAL A 69 -23.24 -2.60 14.08
C VAL A 69 -21.99 -2.96 13.28
N ALA A 70 -21.05 -3.71 13.87
CA ALA A 70 -19.82 -4.10 13.19
C ALA A 70 -20.08 -5.01 11.99
N ARG A 71 -21.00 -5.99 12.09
CA ARG A 71 -21.38 -6.87 10.97
C ARG A 71 -21.93 -6.07 9.79
N GLY A 72 -22.88 -5.18 10.04
CA GLY A 72 -23.41 -4.37 8.96
C GLY A 72 -22.42 -3.32 8.45
N GLY A 73 -21.50 -2.84 9.30
CA GLY A 73 -20.36 -2.03 8.90
C GLY A 73 -19.42 -2.74 7.93
N TRP A 74 -19.09 -4.01 8.16
CA TRP A 74 -18.30 -4.84 7.23
C TRP A 74 -19.04 -5.08 5.90
N ALA A 75 -20.35 -5.36 5.94
CA ALA A 75 -21.14 -5.54 4.73
C ALA A 75 -21.28 -4.26 3.87
N THR A 76 -21.05 -3.10 4.48
CA THR A 76 -21.14 -1.79 3.82
C THR A 76 -19.81 -1.03 3.90
N LEU A 77 -18.68 -1.75 3.98
CA LEU A 77 -17.36 -1.18 4.24
C LEU A 77 -16.99 -0.04 3.27
N ASN A 78 -17.38 -0.17 2.00
CA ASN A 78 -17.16 0.81 0.94
C ASN A 78 -17.91 2.15 1.12
N ARG A 79 -18.82 2.23 2.10
CA ARG A 79 -19.62 3.43 2.45
C ARG A 79 -19.26 3.99 3.83
N GLN A 80 -18.37 3.32 4.55
CA GLN A 80 -17.94 3.75 5.86
C GLN A 80 -16.96 4.92 5.74
N LEU A 81 -16.97 5.78 6.76
CA LEU A 81 -15.95 6.81 6.91
C LEU A 81 -14.58 6.16 7.20
N PRO A 82 -13.46 6.79 6.79
CA PRO A 82 -12.13 6.19 6.99
C PRO A 82 -11.80 5.85 8.45
N GLU A 83 -12.29 6.63 9.41
CA GLU A 83 -12.14 6.38 10.84
C GLU A 83 -12.91 5.13 11.28
N GLU A 84 -14.12 4.94 10.73
CA GLU A 84 -14.94 3.76 11.01
C GLU A 84 -14.35 2.50 10.38
N VAL A 85 -13.80 2.59 9.16
CA VAL A 85 -13.02 1.50 8.55
C VAL A 85 -11.87 1.11 9.47
N THR A 86 -11.08 2.08 9.92
CA THR A 86 -9.97 1.85 10.85
C THR A 86 -10.43 1.19 12.16
N ARG A 87 -11.56 1.64 12.72
CA ARG A 87 -12.16 1.05 13.92
C ARG A 87 -12.59 -0.41 13.71
N LEU A 88 -13.17 -0.73 12.56
CA LEU A 88 -13.56 -2.10 12.20
C LEU A 88 -12.34 -3.03 12.14
N PHE A 89 -11.25 -2.61 11.50
CA PHE A 89 -10.00 -3.37 11.45
C PHE A 89 -9.31 -3.51 12.82
N ALA A 90 -9.44 -2.52 13.72
CA ALA A 90 -8.82 -2.59 15.04
C ALA A 90 -9.57 -3.55 15.97
N ASN A 91 -10.90 -3.38 16.07
CA ASN A 91 -11.69 -3.97 17.15
C ASN A 91 -12.57 -5.14 16.70
N TYR A 92 -12.93 -5.19 15.41
CA TYR A 92 -13.92 -6.12 14.88
C TYR A 92 -13.39 -6.92 13.69
N PHE A 93 -12.07 -7.05 13.56
CA PHE A 93 -11.48 -7.75 12.41
C PHE A 93 -11.85 -9.24 12.37
N GLN A 94 -12.16 -9.84 13.53
CA GLN A 94 -12.63 -11.22 13.59
C GLN A 94 -13.89 -11.45 12.74
N ILE A 95 -14.78 -10.44 12.65
CA ILE A 95 -15.96 -10.46 11.79
C ILE A 95 -15.53 -10.29 10.32
N GLY A 96 -14.58 -9.40 10.03
CA GLY A 96 -14.03 -9.23 8.68
C GLY A 96 -13.41 -10.51 8.11
N LEU A 97 -12.80 -11.37 8.94
CA LEU A 97 -12.22 -12.64 8.49
C LEU A 97 -13.23 -13.65 7.93
N SER A 98 -14.55 -13.44 8.12
CA SER A 98 -15.57 -14.27 7.48
C SER A 98 -15.98 -13.79 6.09
N TYR A 99 -15.52 -12.62 5.66
CA TYR A 99 -15.78 -12.08 4.32
C TYR A 99 -14.70 -12.52 3.34
N ASP A 100 -15.06 -12.53 2.06
CA ASP A 100 -14.07 -12.73 1.01
C ASP A 100 -13.08 -11.56 0.98
N TRP A 101 -11.78 -11.87 0.92
CA TRP A 101 -10.75 -10.84 1.02
C TRP A 101 -10.69 -9.94 -0.22
N GLU A 102 -11.12 -10.42 -1.40
CA GLU A 102 -11.21 -9.61 -2.62
C GLU A 102 -12.33 -8.57 -2.46
N GLU A 103 -13.46 -8.94 -1.85
CA GLU A 103 -14.55 -8.01 -1.51
C GLU A 103 -14.10 -6.95 -0.49
N ILE A 104 -13.33 -7.36 0.54
CA ILE A 104 -12.74 -6.41 1.51
C ILE A 104 -11.79 -5.46 0.79
N LYS A 105 -10.88 -5.98 -0.04
CA LYS A 105 -9.92 -5.17 -0.80
C LYS A 105 -10.65 -4.17 -1.68
N GLU A 106 -11.62 -4.61 -2.48
CA GLU A 106 -12.40 -3.74 -3.36
C GLU A 106 -13.14 -2.66 -2.56
N SER A 107 -13.67 -3.01 -1.40
CA SER A 107 -14.36 -2.07 -0.53
C SER A 107 -13.42 -1.01 0.04
N VAL A 108 -12.22 -1.40 0.47
CA VAL A 108 -11.17 -0.46 0.90
C VAL A 108 -10.73 0.42 -0.26
N ASP A 109 -10.52 -0.14 -1.45
CA ASP A 109 -10.17 0.62 -2.66
C ASP A 109 -11.23 1.69 -2.98
N ARG A 110 -12.52 1.37 -2.83
CA ARG A 110 -13.62 2.34 -3.00
C ARG A 110 -13.58 3.47 -1.97
N VAL A 111 -13.26 3.17 -0.70
CA VAL A 111 -13.06 4.21 0.34
C VAL A 111 -11.88 5.12 -0.03
N LEU A 112 -10.78 4.55 -0.51
CA LEU A 112 -9.61 5.30 -0.95
C LEU A 112 -9.92 6.16 -2.18
N ILE A 113 -10.61 5.63 -3.19
CA ILE A 113 -11.02 6.37 -4.39
C ILE A 113 -11.92 7.55 -4.04
N ALA A 114 -12.83 7.39 -3.07
CA ALA A 114 -13.71 8.45 -2.58
C ALA A 114 -12.96 9.59 -1.88
N THR A 115 -11.70 9.38 -1.51
CA THR A 115 -10.81 10.39 -0.93
C THR A 115 -9.98 11.04 -2.03
N PRO A 116 -10.18 12.32 -2.42
CA PRO A 116 -9.44 12.90 -3.55
C PRO A 116 -7.96 13.16 -3.26
N ASP A 117 -7.63 13.50 -2.01
CA ASP A 117 -6.26 13.82 -1.60
C ASP A 117 -5.43 12.54 -1.45
N LEU A 118 -4.37 12.42 -2.25
CA LEU A 118 -3.52 11.24 -2.28
C LEU A 118 -2.73 11.06 -0.98
N GLN A 119 -2.34 12.16 -0.32
CA GLN A 119 -1.68 12.10 0.98
C GLN A 119 -2.63 11.56 2.05
N HIS A 120 -3.88 12.02 2.05
CA HIS A 120 -4.90 11.49 2.95
C HIS A 120 -5.20 10.01 2.69
N ARG A 121 -5.19 9.54 1.43
CA ARG A 121 -5.33 8.10 1.13
C ARG A 121 -4.23 7.28 1.79
N ASP A 122 -3.00 7.75 1.70
CA ASP A 122 -1.83 7.09 2.28
C ASP A 122 -1.91 7.07 3.81
N LEU A 123 -2.35 8.16 4.44
CA LEU A 123 -2.67 8.19 5.86
C LEU A 123 -3.76 7.17 6.25
N ILE A 124 -4.83 7.05 5.45
CA ILE A 124 -5.89 6.05 5.68
C ILE A 124 -5.32 4.64 5.59
N LYS A 125 -4.51 4.33 4.57
CA LYS A 125 -3.85 3.03 4.42
C LYS A 125 -2.96 2.72 5.61
N GLN A 126 -2.16 3.68 6.07
CA GLN A 126 -1.32 3.56 7.24
C GLN A 126 -2.15 3.27 8.51
N ASN A 127 -3.25 3.99 8.71
CA ASN A 127 -4.15 3.79 9.84
C ASN A 127 -4.75 2.38 9.84
N ILE A 128 -5.19 1.87 8.68
CA ILE A 128 -5.69 0.49 8.55
C ILE A 128 -4.58 -0.51 8.88
N ARG A 129 -3.35 -0.33 8.37
CA ARG A 129 -2.21 -1.21 8.70
C ARG A 129 -1.88 -1.21 10.19
N LEU A 130 -1.89 -0.03 10.83
CA LEU A 130 -1.68 0.09 12.27
C LEU A 130 -2.80 -0.59 13.07
N ALA A 131 -4.05 -0.48 12.61
CA ALA A 131 -5.20 -1.17 13.20
C ALA A 131 -5.05 -2.70 13.09
N MET A 132 -4.69 -3.21 11.90
CA MET A 132 -4.39 -4.64 11.71
C MET A 132 -3.24 -5.11 12.61
N GLY A 133 -2.19 -4.31 12.75
CA GLY A 133 -1.05 -4.57 13.63
C GLY A 133 -1.38 -4.56 15.13
N LYS A 134 -2.54 -4.03 15.52
CA LYS A 134 -3.07 -4.04 16.89
C LYS A 134 -4.21 -5.05 17.09
N SER A 135 -4.69 -5.69 16.01
CA SER A 135 -5.87 -6.54 16.04
C SER A 135 -5.66 -7.82 16.89
N HIS A 136 -6.67 -8.12 17.70
CA HIS A 136 -6.73 -9.33 18.52
C HIS A 136 -7.46 -10.49 17.83
N ALA A 137 -7.94 -10.29 16.59
CA ALA A 137 -8.55 -11.37 15.81
C ALA A 137 -7.56 -12.53 15.63
N THR A 138 -8.04 -13.77 15.73
CA THR A 138 -7.20 -14.97 15.69
C THR A 138 -7.40 -15.74 14.39
N ILE A 139 -6.30 -16.26 13.82
CA ILE A 139 -6.30 -17.16 12.66
C ILE A 139 -5.49 -18.40 13.05
N GLY A 140 -6.16 -19.53 13.20
CA GLY A 140 -5.56 -20.76 13.72
C GLY A 140 -5.84 -20.99 15.21
N ASN A 141 -5.77 -22.26 15.62
CA ASN A 141 -5.96 -22.69 17.02
C ASN A 141 -4.65 -22.97 17.76
N SER A 142 -3.52 -22.97 17.07
CA SER A 142 -2.21 -23.31 17.64
C SER A 142 -1.37 -22.04 17.87
N ASP A 143 -0.59 -22.02 18.95
CA ASP A 143 0.38 -20.95 19.18
C ASP A 143 1.38 -20.86 18.02
N ILE A 144 1.72 -19.63 17.63
CA ILE A 144 2.74 -19.31 16.64
C ILE A 144 4.11 -19.27 17.32
N THR A 145 5.11 -19.86 16.70
CA THR A 145 6.52 -19.75 17.13
C THR A 145 7.25 -18.64 16.38
N LEU A 146 7.86 -17.71 17.10
CA LEU A 146 8.73 -16.66 16.55
C LEU A 146 10.04 -16.66 17.33
N GLY A 147 11.08 -17.28 16.77
CA GLY A 147 12.30 -17.62 17.50
C GLY A 147 11.99 -18.61 18.64
N GLU A 148 12.34 -18.24 19.87
CA GLU A 148 12.03 -19.05 21.07
C GLU A 148 10.67 -18.70 21.71
N GLN A 149 9.98 -17.67 21.22
CA GLN A 149 8.74 -17.20 21.80
C GLN A 149 7.53 -17.93 21.21
N LYS A 150 6.62 -18.34 22.08
CA LYS A 150 5.27 -18.77 21.72
C LYS A 150 4.32 -17.59 21.83
N LEU A 151 3.63 -17.29 20.74
CA LEU A 151 2.71 -16.18 20.60
C LEU A 151 1.31 -16.72 20.29
N ALA A 152 0.27 -16.05 20.81
CA ALA A 152 -1.09 -16.35 20.42
C ALA A 152 -1.29 -16.12 18.91
N PRO A 153 -2.16 -16.89 18.23
CA PRO A 153 -2.34 -16.83 16.78
C PRO A 153 -3.14 -15.62 16.29
N THR A 154 -2.85 -14.44 16.83
CA THR A 154 -3.54 -13.20 16.44
C THR A 154 -3.02 -12.67 15.11
N VAL A 155 -3.86 -11.93 14.38
CA VAL A 155 -3.51 -11.21 13.14
C VAL A 155 -2.29 -10.31 13.38
N ALA A 156 -2.26 -9.57 14.49
CA ALA A 156 -1.11 -8.76 14.87
C ALA A 156 0.20 -9.57 14.97
N ASN A 157 0.16 -10.77 15.54
CA ASN A 157 1.34 -11.63 15.66
C ASN A 157 1.71 -12.29 14.32
N TRP A 158 0.72 -12.67 13.50
CA TRP A 158 0.96 -13.13 12.14
C TRP A 158 1.67 -12.07 11.28
N ILE A 159 1.25 -10.81 11.36
CA ILE A 159 1.91 -9.69 10.67
C ILE A 159 3.35 -9.52 11.16
N LYS A 160 3.64 -9.71 12.46
CA LYS A 160 5.01 -9.69 12.98
C LYS A 160 5.86 -10.83 12.41
N VAL A 161 5.32 -12.06 12.38
CA VAL A 161 6.03 -13.21 11.81
C VAL A 161 6.29 -13.01 10.31
N TRP A 162 5.35 -12.44 9.58
CA TRP A 162 5.50 -12.06 8.18
C TRP A 162 6.61 -11.01 7.97
N ARG A 163 6.64 -9.95 8.79
CA ARG A 163 7.71 -8.93 8.73
C ARG A 163 9.08 -9.53 9.03
N GLU A 164 9.20 -10.40 10.03
CA GLU A 164 10.46 -11.10 10.34
C GLU A 164 10.86 -12.08 9.24
N PHE A 165 9.90 -12.63 8.49
CA PHE A 165 10.20 -13.49 7.34
C PHE A 165 10.76 -12.69 6.16
N ILE A 166 10.17 -11.53 5.85
CA ILE A 166 10.62 -10.69 4.73
C ILE A 166 11.96 -9.99 5.05
N LYS A 167 12.15 -9.50 6.29
CA LYS A 167 13.31 -8.69 6.69
C LYS A 167 13.56 -7.53 5.72
N ASP A 168 14.69 -7.60 5.01
CA ASP A 168 15.19 -6.60 4.07
C ASP A 168 14.75 -6.87 2.62
N ASP A 169 13.97 -7.93 2.38
CA ASP A 169 13.47 -8.26 1.05
C ASP A 169 12.24 -7.41 0.66
N THR A 170 11.95 -7.35 -0.63
CA THR A 170 10.75 -6.68 -1.15
C THR A 170 9.51 -7.53 -0.90
N ALA A 171 8.53 -6.94 -0.24
CA ALA A 171 7.27 -7.61 0.07
C ALA A 171 6.45 -7.78 -1.23
N THR A 172 6.34 -9.01 -1.74
CA THR A 172 5.65 -9.33 -3.00
C THR A 172 4.65 -10.47 -2.83
N SER A 173 3.69 -10.60 -3.75
CA SER A 173 2.73 -11.72 -3.75
C SER A 173 3.43 -13.09 -3.85
N LEU A 174 4.59 -13.17 -4.51
CA LEU A 174 5.38 -14.40 -4.58
C LEU A 174 5.94 -14.78 -3.21
N LYS A 175 6.37 -13.79 -2.41
CA LYS A 175 6.85 -14.01 -1.04
C LYS A 175 5.76 -14.56 -0.13
N VAL A 176 4.49 -14.22 -0.39
CA VAL A 176 3.36 -14.80 0.37
C VAL A 176 3.28 -16.30 0.14
N ILE A 177 3.39 -16.75 -1.12
CA ILE A 177 3.41 -18.17 -1.48
C ILE A 177 4.63 -18.86 -0.86
N GLU A 178 5.81 -18.24 -0.94
CA GLU A 178 7.05 -18.74 -0.34
C GLU A 178 6.90 -18.91 1.18
N PHE A 179 6.27 -17.96 1.86
CA PHE A 179 6.00 -18.03 3.29
C PHE A 179 5.13 -19.22 3.66
N PHE A 180 4.01 -19.44 2.96
CA PHE A 180 3.15 -20.58 3.26
C PHE A 180 3.80 -21.93 2.98
N ASN A 181 4.78 -21.99 2.09
CA ASN A 181 5.51 -23.21 1.78
C ASN A 181 6.67 -23.46 2.76
N SER A 182 7.29 -22.42 3.31
CA SER A 182 8.49 -22.53 4.14
C SER A 182 8.24 -22.39 5.64
N ASN A 183 7.21 -21.64 6.06
CA ASN A 183 6.97 -21.33 7.46
C ASN A 183 6.23 -22.46 8.18
N VAL A 184 6.85 -22.99 9.25
CA VAL A 184 6.29 -24.11 10.03
C VAL A 184 4.93 -23.76 10.64
N ASN A 185 4.73 -22.53 11.12
CA ASN A 185 3.44 -22.14 11.72
C ASN A 185 2.34 -22.13 10.66
N ALA A 186 2.64 -21.64 9.46
CA ALA A 186 1.67 -21.53 8.37
C ALA A 186 1.25 -22.91 7.83
N GLN A 187 2.13 -23.91 7.92
CA GLN A 187 1.82 -25.30 7.54
C GLN A 187 0.85 -25.99 8.50
N LEU A 188 0.66 -25.48 9.72
CA LEU A 188 -0.29 -26.02 10.70
C LEU A 188 -1.72 -25.52 10.49
N LEU A 189 -1.91 -24.52 9.63
CA LEU A 189 -3.23 -23.95 9.35
C LEU A 189 -4.05 -24.89 8.45
N ASN A 190 -5.35 -24.96 8.71
CA ASN A 190 -6.27 -25.61 7.78
C ASN A 190 -6.45 -24.76 6.50
N LYS A 191 -7.18 -25.29 5.51
CA LYS A 191 -7.36 -24.62 4.21
C LYS A 191 -8.01 -23.24 4.35
N ASP A 192 -9.03 -23.11 5.19
CA ASP A 192 -9.81 -21.88 5.34
C ASP A 192 -8.99 -20.84 6.12
N GLU A 193 -8.34 -21.24 7.22
CA GLU A 193 -7.42 -20.41 7.99
C GLU A 193 -6.24 -19.91 7.13
N ARG A 194 -5.70 -20.78 6.26
CA ARG A 194 -4.66 -20.42 5.30
C ARG A 194 -5.16 -19.36 4.32
N GLY A 195 -6.37 -19.52 3.78
CA GLY A 195 -7.00 -18.54 2.90
C GLY A 195 -7.22 -17.19 3.59
N GLN A 196 -7.69 -17.19 4.84
CA GLN A 196 -7.84 -15.98 5.66
C GLN A 196 -6.50 -15.28 5.87
N LEU A 197 -5.46 -16.02 6.28
CA LEU A 197 -4.13 -15.45 6.50
C LEU A 197 -3.51 -14.91 5.19
N GLU A 198 -3.72 -15.60 4.08
CA GLU A 198 -3.26 -15.15 2.76
C GLU A 198 -3.95 -13.84 2.37
N GLY A 199 -5.26 -13.73 2.59
CA GLY A 199 -6.02 -12.49 2.39
C GLY A 199 -5.49 -11.34 3.24
N VAL A 200 -5.18 -11.59 4.53
CA VAL A 200 -4.58 -10.60 5.43
C VAL A 200 -3.24 -10.10 4.90
N PHE A 201 -2.35 -10.99 4.43
CA PHE A 201 -1.06 -10.59 3.89
C PHE A 201 -1.18 -9.84 2.57
N LYS A 202 -2.04 -10.29 1.66
CA LYS A 202 -2.30 -9.59 0.40
C LYS A 202 -2.87 -8.19 0.65
N LEU A 203 -3.87 -8.07 1.53
CA LEU A 203 -4.42 -6.76 1.90
C LEU A 203 -3.33 -5.86 2.51
N ASN A 204 -2.53 -6.38 3.44
CA ASN A 204 -1.43 -5.60 4.01
C ASN A 204 -0.42 -5.14 2.95
N LEU A 205 -0.08 -5.99 1.96
CA LEU A 205 0.79 -5.63 0.84
C LEU A 205 0.19 -4.52 -0.03
N GLU A 206 -1.10 -4.60 -0.35
CA GLU A 206 -1.79 -3.56 -1.11
C GLU A 206 -1.82 -2.23 -0.35
N LEU A 207 -2.07 -2.26 0.96
CA LEU A 207 -2.04 -1.08 1.81
C LEU A 207 -0.63 -0.50 2.00
N MET A 208 0.43 -1.26 1.74
CA MET A 208 1.79 -0.74 1.77
C MET A 208 2.13 0.06 0.50
N LYS A 209 1.37 -0.07 -0.59
CA LYS A 209 1.61 0.68 -1.82
C LYS A 209 1.16 2.14 -1.64
N SER A 210 1.99 3.09 -2.02
CA SER A 210 1.66 4.52 -2.03
C SER A 210 0.55 4.81 -3.04
N SER A 211 -0.25 5.83 -2.74
CA SER A 211 -1.28 6.36 -3.62
C SER A 211 -0.71 7.36 -4.63
N ASN A 212 0.47 7.93 -4.35
CA ASN A 212 1.14 8.90 -5.21
C ASN A 212 1.92 8.27 -6.36
N THR A 213 2.42 7.06 -6.14
CA THR A 213 3.26 6.37 -7.13
C THR A 213 2.76 4.94 -7.30
N PRO A 214 2.58 4.45 -8.54
CA PRO A 214 2.27 3.05 -8.83
C PRO A 214 3.21 2.05 -8.16
N GLU A 215 4.43 2.48 -7.80
CA GLU A 215 5.55 1.64 -7.38
C GLU A 215 6.04 1.84 -5.95
N GLY A 216 5.73 3.00 -5.35
CA GLY A 216 6.20 3.34 -4.01
C GLY A 216 5.60 2.41 -2.98
N ILE A 217 6.44 1.92 -2.06
CA ILE A 217 6.02 1.20 -0.87
C ILE A 217 6.25 2.16 0.31
N GLU A 218 5.21 2.57 1.00
CA GLU A 218 5.27 3.57 2.08
C GLU A 218 6.01 3.09 3.34
N ASP A 219 6.15 1.77 3.48
CA ASP A 219 6.85 1.14 4.59
C ASP A 219 8.26 0.65 4.18
N GLN A 220 8.86 1.21 3.12
CA GLN A 220 10.25 0.83 2.83
C GLN A 220 11.14 1.09 4.06
N PRO A 221 12.04 0.15 4.38
CA PRO A 221 13.00 0.35 5.45
C PRO A 221 13.79 1.64 5.19
N LEU A 222 14.25 2.26 6.28
CA LEU A 222 15.13 3.42 6.23
C LEU A 222 16.26 3.18 5.21
N VAL A 223 16.22 3.85 4.07
CA VAL A 223 17.22 3.74 3.02
C VAL A 223 18.36 4.66 3.40
N LEU A 224 19.51 4.08 3.77
CA LEU A 224 20.71 4.88 3.96
C LEU A 224 21.13 5.46 2.61
N ASP A 225 21.19 6.78 2.46
CA ASP A 225 21.71 7.41 1.26
C ASP A 225 23.24 7.46 1.31
N ALA A 226 23.87 7.01 0.22
CA ALA A 226 25.32 7.01 0.12
C ALA A 226 25.87 8.44 0.03
N VAL A 227 25.11 9.41 -0.49
CA VAL A 227 25.60 10.77 -0.66
C VAL A 227 25.56 11.53 0.67
N THR A 228 24.38 11.73 1.24
CA THR A 228 24.25 12.48 2.50
C THR A 228 24.74 11.69 3.71
N GLY A 229 24.72 10.35 3.65
CA GLY A 229 24.96 9.49 4.79
C GLY A 229 23.81 9.49 5.80
N HIS A 230 22.64 10.04 5.44
CA HIS A 230 21.45 10.01 6.26
C HIS A 230 20.50 8.91 5.82
N TYR A 231 19.67 8.43 6.73
CA TYR A 231 18.56 7.57 6.39
C TYR A 231 17.43 8.39 5.77
N PHE A 232 16.88 7.89 4.68
CA PHE A 232 15.66 8.37 4.05
C PHE A 232 14.52 7.39 4.34
N ILE A 233 13.32 7.93 4.46
CA ILE A 233 12.10 7.13 4.48
C ILE A 233 11.29 7.50 3.25
N PHE A 234 10.66 6.51 2.63
CA PHE A 234 9.70 6.75 1.57
C PHE A 234 8.37 7.11 2.22
N ASP A 235 8.01 8.39 2.18
CA ASP A 235 6.87 8.95 2.90
C ASP A 235 5.98 9.69 1.90
N HIS A 236 4.76 9.20 1.68
CA HIS A 236 3.79 9.77 0.76
C HIS A 236 4.33 9.95 -0.68
N GLY A 237 4.97 8.91 -1.25
CA GLY A 237 5.48 8.99 -2.63
C GLY A 237 6.81 9.74 -2.79
N GLU A 238 7.37 10.30 -1.71
CA GLU A 238 8.62 11.05 -1.74
C GLU A 238 9.66 10.45 -0.80
N MET A 239 10.93 10.43 -1.22
CA MET A 239 12.05 10.13 -0.31
C MET A 239 12.28 11.34 0.59
N ARG A 240 11.98 11.20 1.89
CA ARG A 240 12.25 12.24 2.90
C ARG A 240 13.48 11.88 3.71
N ASP A 241 14.42 12.81 3.80
CA ASP A 241 15.55 12.71 4.71
C ASP A 241 15.04 12.71 6.15
N THR A 242 15.37 11.69 6.93
CA THR A 242 14.98 11.60 8.34
C THR A 242 15.85 12.47 9.25
N GLY A 243 16.97 12.99 8.73
CA GLY A 243 18.01 13.69 9.50
C GLY A 243 18.81 12.78 10.41
N VAL A 244 18.53 11.47 10.42
CA VAL A 244 19.28 10.48 11.20
C VAL A 244 20.47 10.02 10.37
N ALA A 245 21.69 10.37 10.82
CA ALA A 245 22.90 9.88 10.19
C ALA A 245 23.08 8.37 10.41
N GLY A 246 23.43 7.65 9.34
CA GLY A 246 23.89 6.27 9.42
C GLY A 246 25.25 6.16 10.10
N ARG A 247 25.61 4.95 10.54
CA ARG A 247 26.95 4.74 11.09
C ARG A 247 27.99 4.97 9.99
N GLU A 248 29.09 5.61 10.35
CA GLU A 248 30.14 5.97 9.37
C GLU A 248 30.68 4.76 8.61
N GLU A 249 30.72 3.59 9.24
CA GLU A 249 31.12 2.32 8.61
C GLU A 249 30.11 1.87 7.55
N ASP A 250 28.81 1.98 7.84
CA ASP A 250 27.73 1.61 6.91
C ASP A 250 27.71 2.58 5.72
N VAL A 251 27.85 3.89 5.99
CA VAL A 251 27.93 4.93 4.95
C VAL A 251 29.15 4.74 4.05
N LYS A 252 30.33 4.44 4.62
CA LYS A 252 31.54 4.15 3.83
C LYS A 252 31.38 2.90 2.98
N SER A 253 30.80 1.84 3.55
CA SER A 253 30.56 0.58 2.85
C SER A 253 29.58 0.77 1.69
N LEU A 254 28.51 1.55 1.92
CA LEU A 254 27.53 1.88 0.91
C LEU A 254 28.10 2.79 -0.19
N ARG A 255 28.82 3.86 0.16
CA ARG A 255 29.54 4.73 -0.79
C ARG A 255 30.50 3.96 -1.67
N PHE A 256 31.21 3.01 -1.06
CA PHE A 256 32.08 2.12 -1.81
C PHE A 256 31.27 1.23 -2.75
N ALA A 257 30.20 0.58 -2.29
CA ALA A 257 29.35 -0.27 -3.12
C ALA A 257 28.68 0.48 -4.29
N THR A 258 28.26 1.72 -4.08
CA THR A 258 27.58 2.57 -5.07
C THR A 258 28.53 3.40 -5.93
N GLY A 259 29.82 3.45 -5.57
CA GLY A 259 30.84 4.18 -6.30
C GLY A 259 30.74 5.69 -6.13
N TYR A 260 30.37 6.21 -4.95
CA TYR A 260 30.31 7.63 -4.65
C TYR A 260 31.35 8.06 -3.60
N THR A 261 31.85 9.29 -3.75
CA THR A 261 32.72 9.99 -2.78
C THR A 261 31.89 10.62 -1.66
N PRO A 262 32.50 11.02 -0.53
CA PRO A 262 31.81 11.75 0.53
C PRO A 262 31.11 13.04 0.08
N GLU A 263 31.60 13.66 -1.00
CA GLU A 263 31.03 14.86 -1.60
C GLU A 263 29.91 14.56 -2.61
N GLY A 264 29.48 13.30 -2.72
CA GLY A 264 28.42 12.86 -3.65
C GLY A 264 28.85 12.78 -5.11
N LYS A 265 30.15 12.89 -5.41
CA LYS A 265 30.67 12.74 -6.78
C LYS A 265 30.98 11.27 -7.08
N PRO A 266 30.83 10.80 -8.32
CA PRO A 266 31.27 9.46 -8.70
C PRO A 266 32.75 9.26 -8.34
N MET A 267 33.06 8.13 -7.70
CA MET A 267 34.42 7.77 -7.31
C MET A 267 35.23 7.48 -8.58
N PRO A 268 36.42 8.11 -8.75
CA PRO A 268 37.29 7.80 -9.88
C PRO A 268 37.58 6.30 -9.92
N ILE A 269 37.54 5.69 -11.12
CA ILE A 269 37.82 4.25 -11.31
C ILE A 269 39.15 3.85 -10.66
N SER A 270 40.16 4.72 -10.71
CA SER A 270 41.47 4.49 -10.10
C SER A 270 41.44 4.44 -8.56
N GLU A 271 40.50 5.15 -7.93
CA GLU A 271 40.30 5.16 -6.48
C GLU A 271 39.46 3.96 -6.04
N PHE A 272 38.39 3.64 -6.77
CA PHE A 272 37.57 2.45 -6.57
C PHE A 272 38.40 1.15 -6.66
N ILE A 273 39.30 1.05 -7.64
CA ILE A 273 40.20 -0.11 -7.78
C ILE A 273 41.22 -0.19 -6.63
N LYS A 274 41.70 0.95 -6.11
CA LYS A 274 42.66 0.98 -4.99
C LYS A 274 42.02 0.55 -3.67
N THR A 275 40.77 0.92 -3.46
CA THR A 275 40.02 0.64 -2.22
C THR A 275 39.39 -0.75 -2.22
N SER A 276 39.14 -1.35 -3.38
CA SER A 276 38.60 -2.71 -3.50
C SER A 276 39.65 -3.80 -3.25
N PRO A 277 39.56 -4.57 -2.14
CA PRO A 277 40.52 -5.63 -1.83
C PRO A 277 40.56 -6.73 -2.90
N SER A 278 39.43 -6.99 -3.56
CA SER A 278 39.26 -8.00 -4.61
C SER A 278 39.80 -7.56 -5.97
N LEU A 279 39.90 -6.26 -6.26
CA LEU A 279 40.40 -5.74 -7.54
C LEU A 279 41.90 -5.42 -7.56
N LYS A 280 42.56 -5.43 -6.39
CA LYS A 280 44.00 -5.15 -6.26
C LYS A 280 44.92 -6.05 -7.09
N GLY A 281 44.42 -7.20 -7.58
CA GLY A 281 45.17 -8.13 -8.44
C GLY A 281 44.95 -7.96 -9.95
N LEU A 282 44.00 -7.12 -10.38
CA LEU A 282 43.57 -7.04 -11.79
C LEU A 282 44.23 -5.90 -12.59
N LEU A 283 45.00 -5.02 -11.94
CA LEU A 283 45.76 -4.01 -12.67
C LEU A 283 47.00 -4.64 -13.33
N PRO A 284 47.15 -4.57 -14.66
CA PRO A 284 48.39 -5.00 -15.31
C PRO A 284 49.54 -4.13 -14.78
N LYS A 285 50.66 -4.76 -14.39
CA LYS A 285 51.90 -4.06 -14.05
C LYS A 285 52.38 -3.32 -15.30
N VAL A 286 52.04 -2.04 -15.42
CA VAL A 286 52.62 -1.18 -16.45
C VAL A 286 54.02 -0.78 -15.97
N GLU A 287 55.04 -1.44 -16.50
CA GLU A 287 56.43 -1.03 -16.31
C GLU A 287 56.70 0.28 -17.07
N PRO A 288 57.45 1.23 -16.50
CA PRO A 288 57.74 2.49 -17.14
C PRO A 288 58.70 2.29 -18.32
N ILE A 289 58.23 2.54 -19.54
CA ILE A 289 59.08 2.59 -20.73
C ILE A 289 59.95 3.85 -20.64
N ILE A 290 61.25 3.65 -20.37
CA ILE A 290 62.29 4.66 -20.49
C ILE A 290 62.49 4.95 -21.98
N SER A 291 62.08 6.13 -22.45
CA SER A 291 62.32 6.59 -23.82
C SER A 291 63.61 7.40 -23.88
N SER A 292 64.62 6.84 -24.56
CA SER A 292 65.91 7.45 -24.85
C SER A 292 65.83 8.41 -26.04
N ASN A 293 66.38 9.60 -25.85
CA ASN A 293 66.62 10.64 -26.85
C ASN A 293 67.36 10.14 -28.10
N SER A 294 66.89 10.54 -29.28
CA SER A 294 67.71 10.84 -30.47
C SER A 294 66.89 11.67 -31.47
N ARG A 295 67.21 12.96 -31.60
CA ARG A 295 66.81 13.82 -32.74
C ARG A 295 68.08 14.23 -33.49
N PRO A 296 68.10 14.21 -34.83
CA PRO A 296 69.07 14.96 -35.61
C PRO A 296 68.50 16.30 -36.11
N ASN A 297 69.41 17.26 -36.23
CA ASN A 297 69.28 18.58 -36.85
C ASN A 297 68.85 18.52 -38.31
N LEU A 298 68.09 19.54 -38.75
CA LEU A 298 68.29 20.18 -40.05
C LEU A 298 67.76 21.61 -40.04
N ASP A 299 68.60 22.49 -40.59
CA ASP A 299 68.58 23.95 -40.63
C ASP A 299 67.52 24.57 -41.55
N GLU A 300 67.17 25.80 -41.16
CA GLU A 300 66.87 27.03 -41.91
C GLU A 300 66.43 27.00 -43.39
N SER A 301 65.27 27.62 -43.69
CA SER A 301 65.25 28.98 -44.28
C SER A 301 63.85 29.60 -44.43
N VAL A 302 63.75 30.84 -43.91
CA VAL A 302 63.12 32.07 -44.46
C VAL A 302 61.63 32.10 -44.87
N GLY A 303 60.89 33.07 -44.27
CA GLY A 303 59.74 33.72 -44.91
C GLY A 303 58.72 34.42 -43.97
N ASP A 304 58.94 35.73 -43.73
CA ASP A 304 57.99 36.85 -43.44
C ASP A 304 56.72 36.64 -42.56
N LYS A 305 56.61 37.29 -41.39
CA LYS A 305 56.17 38.69 -41.10
C LYS A 305 54.71 39.01 -41.44
N ASP A 306 53.89 39.03 -40.39
CA ASP A 306 52.79 39.96 -40.02
C ASP A 306 51.93 39.19 -39.00
N GLY A 307 51.62 39.61 -37.77
CA GLY A 307 51.40 40.94 -37.23
C GLY A 307 49.98 41.01 -36.67
N PHE A 308 49.68 40.39 -35.51
CA PHE A 308 48.44 40.68 -34.76
C PHE A 308 48.59 40.46 -33.24
N GLN A 309 48.16 41.48 -32.49
CA GLN A 309 48.25 41.62 -31.03
C GLN A 309 47.17 40.81 -30.27
N PRO A 310 47.37 40.51 -28.97
CA PRO A 310 46.46 39.69 -28.18
C PRO A 310 45.21 40.45 -27.71
N ALA A 311 44.06 39.77 -27.80
CA ALA A 311 42.76 40.25 -27.36
C ALA A 311 42.65 40.39 -25.83
N LYS A 312 41.86 41.39 -25.46
CA LYS A 312 41.67 41.93 -24.12
C LYS A 312 40.85 41.02 -23.20
N ARG A 313 41.30 41.01 -21.96
CA ARG A 313 40.66 40.62 -20.70
C ARG A 313 39.25 41.25 -20.58
N TYR A 314 38.20 40.42 -20.50
CA TYR A 314 36.87 40.87 -20.07
C TYR A 314 36.85 40.99 -18.55
N GLN A 315 36.56 42.20 -18.05
CA GLN A 315 36.21 42.48 -16.66
C GLN A 315 34.70 42.38 -16.49
N ALA A 316 34.27 41.74 -15.40
CA ALA A 316 32.87 41.74 -14.95
C ALA A 316 32.47 43.11 -14.38
N PRO A 317 31.22 43.57 -14.55
CA PRO A 317 30.77 44.79 -13.91
C PRO A 317 30.24 44.53 -12.49
N ASN A 318 30.79 45.30 -11.56
CA ASN A 318 30.29 45.56 -10.21
C ASN A 318 28.89 46.19 -10.27
N GLN A 319 27.96 45.71 -9.44
CA GLN A 319 26.80 46.49 -9.00
C GLN A 319 26.83 46.57 -7.47
N GLN A 320 26.93 47.80 -6.97
CA GLN A 320 26.61 48.16 -5.59
C GLN A 320 25.28 48.93 -5.57
N PRO A 321 24.57 48.92 -4.42
CA PRO A 321 23.19 49.37 -4.31
C PRO A 321 23.11 50.85 -3.88
N ASP A 322 22.07 51.55 -4.31
CA ASP A 322 21.67 52.79 -3.65
C ASP A 322 20.15 53.01 -3.69
N SER A 323 19.56 52.91 -2.50
CA SER A 323 18.73 53.89 -1.82
C SER A 323 17.57 54.63 -2.53
N THR A 324 16.41 54.44 -1.89
CA THR A 324 15.30 55.37 -1.59
C THR A 324 14.07 55.49 -2.49
N PRO A 325 12.86 55.64 -1.88
CA PRO A 325 11.58 55.44 -2.54
C PRO A 325 10.83 56.76 -2.80
N SER A 326 10.11 56.85 -3.92
CA SER A 326 9.08 57.87 -4.13
C SER A 326 7.78 57.24 -4.60
N GLU A 327 6.77 57.48 -3.76
CA GLU A 327 5.35 57.68 -4.04
C GLU A 327 4.95 57.77 -5.52
N LEU A 328 3.98 56.93 -5.90
CA LEU A 328 2.88 57.35 -6.77
C LEU A 328 1.70 56.40 -6.57
N SER A 329 0.69 56.94 -5.90
CA SER A 329 -0.64 56.41 -5.69
C SER A 329 -1.42 56.37 -7.01
N GLU A 330 -1.90 55.20 -7.41
CA GLU A 330 -2.89 55.06 -8.48
C GLU A 330 -4.18 54.49 -7.89
N LYS A 331 -5.25 55.29 -8.03
CA LYS A 331 -6.62 55.04 -7.59
C LYS A 331 -7.25 53.95 -8.47
N ILE A 332 -7.86 52.94 -7.84
CA ILE A 332 -8.91 52.14 -8.44
C ILE A 332 -10.10 52.13 -7.49
N ASP A 333 -11.23 52.62 -8.00
CA ASP A 333 -12.53 52.74 -7.34
C ASP A 333 -13.21 51.36 -7.20
N GLU A 334 -13.59 50.98 -5.99
CA GLU A 334 -14.57 49.92 -5.71
C GLU A 334 -15.86 50.53 -5.12
N PRO A 335 -17.07 50.12 -5.58
CA PRO A 335 -18.32 50.60 -5.04
C PRO A 335 -18.81 49.76 -3.85
N ALA A 336 -19.11 50.44 -2.75
CA ALA A 336 -19.71 49.89 -1.54
C ALA A 336 -21.19 49.48 -1.73
N PRO A 337 -21.66 48.40 -1.07
CA PRO A 337 -23.07 48.26 -0.72
C PRO A 337 -23.34 48.69 0.73
N ALA A 338 -24.44 49.42 0.87
CA ALA A 338 -24.91 50.09 2.07
C ALA A 338 -25.30 49.13 3.20
N VAL A 339 -24.82 49.45 4.42
CA VAL A 339 -25.31 48.89 5.68
C VAL A 339 -26.49 49.74 6.14
N SER A 340 -27.66 49.13 6.24
CA SER A 340 -28.85 49.72 6.89
C SER A 340 -29.01 49.17 8.30
N GLU A 341 -28.85 50.03 9.29
CA GLU A 341 -29.30 49.81 10.67
C GLU A 341 -30.84 49.86 10.75
N PRO A 342 -31.48 49.03 11.58
CA PRO A 342 -32.78 49.35 12.12
C PRO A 342 -32.70 49.77 13.60
N LYS A 343 -33.23 50.97 13.86
CA LYS A 343 -33.53 51.54 15.18
C LYS A 343 -34.67 50.79 15.90
N PRO A 344 -34.77 50.93 17.24
CA PRO A 344 -35.67 50.15 18.08
C PRO A 344 -37.09 50.71 18.08
N VAL A 345 -38.10 49.83 18.06
CA VAL A 345 -39.50 50.17 18.27
C VAL A 345 -39.95 49.69 19.65
N VAL A 346 -40.59 50.63 20.33
CA VAL A 346 -41.12 50.63 21.69
C VAL A 346 -42.50 49.95 21.75
N GLU A 347 -42.65 49.02 22.70
CA GLU A 347 -43.75 48.88 23.68
C GLU A 347 -45.22 48.92 23.20
N SER A 348 -45.93 47.78 23.33
CA SER A 348 -47.36 47.67 23.71
C SER A 348 -47.72 46.18 23.91
N LEU A 349 -47.98 45.74 25.15
CA LEU A 349 -49.30 45.54 25.78
C LEU A 349 -49.92 44.14 25.56
N VAL A 350 -50.14 43.43 26.69
CA VAL A 350 -51.31 42.55 26.99
C VAL A 350 -51.24 41.16 26.31
N GLN A 351 -51.29 39.99 26.98
CA GLN A 351 -52.15 39.53 28.06
C GLN A 351 -51.58 38.20 28.66
N GLU A 352 -51.60 38.05 29.98
CA GLU A 352 -51.35 36.78 30.68
C GLU A 352 -52.54 35.81 30.53
N PRO A 353 -52.35 34.49 30.36
CA PRO A 353 -53.37 33.52 30.69
C PRO A 353 -53.24 33.06 32.15
N LYS A 354 -54.31 33.34 32.91
CA LYS A 354 -54.57 32.84 34.27
C LYS A 354 -54.78 31.31 34.30
N PRO A 355 -54.58 30.68 35.48
CA PRO A 355 -54.69 29.24 35.67
C PRO A 355 -56.15 28.78 35.76
N VAL A 356 -56.47 27.66 35.13
CA VAL A 356 -57.78 27.00 35.28
C VAL A 356 -57.70 26.00 36.43
N VAL A 357 -58.50 26.29 37.45
CA VAL A 357 -58.77 25.46 38.63
C VAL A 357 -59.92 24.49 38.33
N SER A 358 -59.70 23.25 38.77
CA SER A 358 -60.56 22.11 39.10
C SER A 358 -62.09 22.25 39.11
N ALA A 359 -62.77 21.19 38.62
CA ALA A 359 -63.99 20.64 39.24
C ALA A 359 -64.26 19.17 38.77
N PRO A 360 -65.03 18.36 39.55
CA PRO A 360 -64.90 16.90 39.63
C PRO A 360 -66.10 16.13 39.06
N ILE A 361 -65.90 14.87 38.63
CA ILE A 361 -67.01 13.91 38.48
C ILE A 361 -66.58 12.54 39.01
N SER A 362 -67.33 12.10 40.02
CA SER A 362 -67.45 10.75 40.57
C SER A 362 -68.28 9.90 39.61
N GLU A 363 -67.93 8.62 39.41
CA GLU A 363 -68.84 7.46 39.62
C GLU A 363 -68.17 6.14 39.21
N THR A 364 -68.04 5.25 40.20
CA THR A 364 -67.89 3.80 40.06
C THR A 364 -69.16 3.18 39.45
N PRO A 365 -69.07 1.98 38.85
CA PRO A 365 -69.53 0.83 39.64
C PRO A 365 -68.63 -0.42 39.56
N GLN A 366 -68.63 -1.14 40.69
CA GLN A 366 -68.13 -2.49 40.86
C GLN A 366 -68.90 -3.49 39.99
N VAL A 367 -68.20 -4.46 39.39
CA VAL A 367 -68.70 -5.84 39.26
C VAL A 367 -67.55 -6.82 39.49
N SER A 368 -67.77 -7.68 40.49
CA SER A 368 -67.03 -8.85 40.92
C SER A 368 -67.03 -9.99 39.88
N GLY A 369 -65.95 -10.78 39.84
CA GLY A 369 -65.93 -12.07 39.15
C GLY A 369 -64.59 -12.79 39.24
N GLU A 370 -64.39 -13.56 40.31
CA GLU A 370 -63.36 -14.59 40.42
C GLU A 370 -63.59 -15.70 39.38
N ALA A 371 -62.52 -16.09 38.67
CA ALA A 371 -62.34 -17.47 38.18
C ALA A 371 -60.88 -17.66 37.78
N GLY A 372 -60.15 -18.43 38.57
CA GLY A 372 -58.86 -18.98 38.16
C GLY A 372 -59.06 -20.06 37.11
N LEU A 373 -58.23 -20.06 36.07
CA LEU A 373 -58.05 -21.19 35.17
C LEU A 373 -56.57 -21.31 34.80
N SER A 374 -56.05 -22.50 35.12
CA SER A 374 -54.70 -22.99 34.87
C SER A 374 -54.43 -23.15 33.38
N PHE A 375 -53.19 -22.88 32.99
CA PHE A 375 -52.69 -23.03 31.63
C PHE A 375 -52.01 -24.40 31.46
N ASP A 376 -52.77 -25.47 31.68
CA ASP A 376 -52.39 -26.86 31.40
C ASP A 376 -53.51 -27.44 30.54
N ASP A 377 -53.44 -27.27 29.22
CA ASP A 377 -54.23 -28.04 28.25
C ASP A 377 -53.78 -27.69 26.81
N PHE A 378 -52.71 -28.32 26.32
CA PHE A 378 -52.51 -28.59 24.88
C PHE A 378 -51.41 -29.66 24.69
N LEU A 379 -51.74 -30.92 24.96
CA LEU A 379 -51.05 -32.08 24.37
C LEU A 379 -52.09 -33.13 23.95
N PRO A 380 -52.12 -33.55 22.67
CA PRO A 380 -52.77 -34.78 22.26
C PRO A 380 -51.80 -35.99 22.29
N PRO A 381 -52.34 -37.23 22.30
CA PRO A 381 -51.84 -38.30 23.14
C PRO A 381 -50.83 -39.24 22.47
N VAL A 382 -49.96 -39.80 23.33
CA VAL A 382 -49.11 -40.96 23.08
C VAL A 382 -49.98 -42.20 22.91
N SER A 383 -49.79 -42.92 21.80
CA SER A 383 -50.18 -44.32 21.68
C SER A 383 -48.91 -45.17 21.70
N GLU A 384 -48.79 -45.96 22.76
CA GLU A 384 -48.03 -47.21 22.78
C GLU A 384 -48.64 -48.16 21.75
N ASP A 385 -47.82 -48.86 20.96
CA ASP A 385 -47.62 -50.31 21.06
C ASP A 385 -46.73 -50.83 19.92
N LEU A 386 -46.19 -52.04 20.10
CA LEU A 386 -45.56 -52.95 19.13
C LEU A 386 -44.02 -52.98 19.02
N SER A 387 -43.49 -53.84 19.88
CA SER A 387 -42.39 -54.78 19.66
C SER A 387 -42.28 -55.36 18.23
N VAL A 388 -41.06 -55.38 17.66
CA VAL A 388 -40.60 -56.35 16.63
C VAL A 388 -39.07 -56.47 16.78
N GLN A 389 -38.58 -57.56 17.41
CA GLN A 389 -37.93 -58.72 16.78
C GLN A 389 -36.66 -58.40 15.97
N GLU A 390 -35.53 -58.85 16.53
CA GLU A 390 -34.30 -59.13 15.80
C GLU A 390 -34.56 -60.21 14.76
N ASP A 391 -34.24 -59.94 13.49
CA ASP A 391 -34.07 -60.99 12.51
C ASP A 391 -32.76 -60.83 11.75
N LYS A 392 -31.91 -61.83 11.97
CA LYS A 392 -30.70 -62.11 11.21
C LYS A 392 -31.17 -62.63 9.85
N ASN A 393 -30.81 -61.97 8.74
CA ASN A 393 -30.42 -62.74 7.57
C ASN A 393 -29.57 -61.98 6.55
N LYS A 394 -28.38 -62.57 6.42
CA LYS A 394 -27.35 -62.48 5.40
C LYS A 394 -27.96 -62.70 4.00
N ALA A 395 -27.85 -61.73 3.11
CA ALA A 395 -28.06 -61.95 1.68
C ALA A 395 -26.98 -61.22 0.87
N LYS A 396 -26.28 -62.07 0.11
CA LYS A 396 -25.15 -61.90 -0.80
C LYS A 396 -25.64 -61.28 -2.11
N LEU A 397 -25.00 -60.22 -2.60
CA LEU A 397 -25.18 -59.62 -3.93
C LEU A 397 -23.83 -59.01 -4.40
N PRO A 398 -23.59 -58.84 -5.70
CA PRO A 398 -22.57 -59.58 -6.41
C PRO A 398 -21.33 -58.76 -6.75
N GLU A 399 -20.22 -59.49 -6.80
CA GLU A 399 -18.91 -59.10 -7.29
C GLU A 399 -19.00 -58.82 -8.81
N VAL A 400 -18.86 -57.54 -9.18
CA VAL A 400 -18.71 -57.10 -10.57
C VAL A 400 -17.23 -56.82 -10.80
N SER A 401 -16.62 -57.71 -11.57
CA SER A 401 -15.24 -57.67 -12.02
C SER A 401 -15.03 -56.52 -13.00
N LEU A 402 -14.18 -55.55 -12.65
CA LEU A 402 -13.61 -54.58 -13.57
C LEU A 402 -12.31 -55.15 -14.16
N PRO A 403 -12.08 -55.04 -15.48
CA PRO A 403 -10.88 -55.58 -16.11
C PRO A 403 -9.63 -54.77 -15.72
N GLU A 404 -8.65 -55.50 -15.22
CA GLU A 404 -7.31 -55.06 -14.88
C GLU A 404 -6.55 -54.62 -16.14
N LEU A 405 -6.43 -53.31 -16.33
CA LEU A 405 -5.52 -52.70 -17.30
C LEU A 405 -4.10 -52.82 -16.75
N LYS A 406 -3.35 -53.79 -17.29
CA LYS A 406 -1.90 -53.91 -17.10
C LYS A 406 -1.21 -52.70 -17.72
N GLU A 407 -0.83 -51.73 -16.89
CA GLU A 407 0.19 -50.74 -17.20
C GLU A 407 1.54 -51.45 -17.30
N ALA A 408 2.18 -51.34 -18.46
CA ALA A 408 3.51 -51.88 -18.69
C ALA A 408 4.53 -51.01 -17.97
N GLU A 409 5.14 -51.55 -16.91
CA GLU A 409 6.32 -50.97 -16.27
C GLU A 409 7.47 -50.85 -17.28
N PRO A 410 8.14 -49.68 -17.39
CA PRO A 410 9.37 -49.58 -18.14
C PRO A 410 10.49 -50.31 -17.37
N VAL A 411 11.04 -51.35 -18.01
CA VAL A 411 12.24 -52.06 -17.55
C VAL A 411 13.41 -51.08 -17.51
N VAL A 412 13.70 -50.54 -16.33
CA VAL A 412 14.93 -49.80 -16.04
C VAL A 412 16.04 -50.83 -15.79
N ALA A 413 17.06 -50.80 -16.64
CA ALA A 413 18.26 -51.63 -16.49
C ALA A 413 18.94 -51.35 -15.13
N PRO A 414 19.52 -52.38 -14.47
CA PRO A 414 20.17 -52.20 -13.18
C PRO A 414 21.39 -51.29 -13.34
N GLN A 415 21.38 -50.15 -12.63
CA GLN A 415 22.59 -49.34 -12.48
C GLN A 415 23.61 -50.10 -11.63
N PRO A 416 24.90 -50.08 -11.99
CA PRO A 416 25.96 -50.70 -11.19
C PRO A 416 26.11 -49.95 -9.86
N ASP A 417 26.27 -50.70 -8.78
CA ASP A 417 26.49 -50.18 -7.43
C ASP A 417 27.65 -49.16 -7.43
N PRO A 418 27.46 -47.97 -6.83
CA PRO A 418 28.55 -47.02 -6.69
C PRO A 418 29.62 -47.60 -5.75
N ALA A 419 30.87 -47.60 -6.23
CA ALA A 419 32.02 -48.05 -5.47
C ALA A 419 32.11 -47.31 -4.12
N PRO A 420 32.53 -48.00 -3.03
CA PRO A 420 32.62 -47.40 -1.71
C PRO A 420 33.62 -46.24 -1.71
N ILE A 421 33.14 -45.06 -1.31
CA ILE A 421 33.96 -43.88 -1.06
C ILE A 421 34.87 -44.20 0.13
N PRO A 422 36.21 -44.08 0.01
CA PRO A 422 37.11 -44.32 1.12
C PRO A 422 36.88 -43.27 2.21
N GLU A 423 36.68 -43.76 3.43
CA GLU A 423 36.53 -43.02 4.67
C GLU A 423 37.72 -42.04 4.86
N PRO A 424 37.48 -40.74 5.11
CA PRO A 424 38.57 -39.79 5.28
C PRO A 424 39.32 -40.09 6.58
N ALA A 425 40.65 -40.21 6.47
CA ALA A 425 41.53 -40.48 7.59
C ALA A 425 41.36 -39.44 8.73
N PRO A 426 41.45 -39.87 10.01
CA PRO A 426 41.27 -38.98 11.14
C PRO A 426 42.37 -37.91 11.18
N ALA A 427 41.95 -36.65 11.31
CA ALA A 427 42.84 -35.51 11.44
C ALA A 427 43.74 -35.65 12.70
N PRO A 428 45.04 -35.29 12.62
CA PRO A 428 45.94 -35.34 13.76
C PRO A 428 45.53 -34.31 14.83
N PRO A 429 45.72 -34.63 16.13
CA PRO A 429 45.30 -33.76 17.23
C PRO A 429 46.11 -32.46 17.25
N ALA A 430 45.39 -31.34 17.36
CA ALA A 430 45.96 -30.01 17.47
C ALA A 430 46.84 -29.86 18.73
N PRO A 431 47.99 -29.16 18.65
CA PRO A 431 48.87 -28.95 19.80
C PRO A 431 48.20 -28.03 20.84
N PRO A 432 48.45 -28.26 22.15
CA PRO A 432 47.81 -27.50 23.22
C PRO A 432 48.33 -26.06 23.25
N ALA A 433 47.40 -25.11 23.26
CA ALA A 433 47.68 -23.69 23.39
C ALA A 433 48.36 -23.36 24.75
N PRO A 434 49.24 -22.33 24.80
CA PRO A 434 49.98 -21.99 26.01
C PRO A 434 49.04 -21.45 27.09
N ARG A 435 49.12 -22.07 28.26
CA ARG A 435 48.39 -21.70 29.48
C ARG A 435 48.95 -20.40 30.05
N VAL A 436 48.29 -19.27 29.77
CA VAL A 436 48.55 -17.98 30.42
C VAL A 436 47.92 -18.00 31.81
N GLN A 437 48.76 -17.91 32.84
CA GLN A 437 48.32 -17.78 34.23
C GLN A 437 47.81 -16.34 34.49
N PRO A 438 46.62 -16.14 35.07
CA PRO A 438 46.20 -14.82 35.52
C PRO A 438 46.88 -14.49 36.84
N LYS A 439 47.68 -13.41 36.83
CA LYS A 439 48.20 -12.77 38.04
C LYS A 439 47.03 -12.19 38.83
N ALA A 440 46.98 -12.54 40.11
CA ALA A 440 46.08 -11.98 41.10
C ALA A 440 46.33 -10.47 41.28
N SER A 441 45.27 -9.68 41.10
CA SER A 441 45.18 -8.31 41.59
C SER A 441 43.84 -8.14 42.31
N ALA A 442 43.94 -7.74 43.58
CA ALA A 442 42.87 -7.63 44.55
C ALA A 442 41.76 -6.65 44.11
N PRO A 443 40.47 -6.92 44.43
CA PRO A 443 39.38 -6.05 44.07
C PRO A 443 39.32 -4.85 45.03
N LYS A 444 39.66 -3.66 44.53
CA LYS A 444 39.25 -2.40 45.17
C LYS A 444 37.80 -2.13 44.81
N ASN A 445 36.97 -2.19 45.84
CA ASN A 445 35.53 -2.01 45.79
C ASN A 445 35.22 -0.50 45.69
N THR A 446 35.07 0.03 44.47
CA THR A 446 34.46 1.35 44.23
C THR A 446 33.12 1.13 43.55
N ARG A 447 32.05 1.03 44.36
CA ARG A 447 30.66 1.15 43.91
C ARG A 447 30.45 2.56 43.37
N THR A 448 30.50 2.72 42.05
CA THR A 448 29.87 3.84 41.36
C THR A 448 28.37 3.60 41.37
N SER A 449 27.62 4.44 42.09
CA SER A 449 26.16 4.44 42.05
C SER A 449 25.70 4.85 40.65
N SER A 450 25.29 3.89 39.82
CA SER A 450 24.62 4.16 38.55
C SER A 450 23.30 4.88 38.84
N LYS A 451 23.24 6.20 38.57
CA LYS A 451 22.00 6.97 38.55
C LYS A 451 21.04 6.28 37.58
N VAL A 452 19.89 5.82 38.08
CA VAL A 452 18.80 5.33 37.23
C VAL A 452 18.33 6.51 36.36
N GLY A 453 18.47 6.38 35.04
CA GLY A 453 17.99 7.40 34.09
C GLY A 453 16.47 7.45 34.13
N ILE A 454 15.90 8.66 34.19
CA ILE A 454 14.46 8.89 34.06
C ILE A 454 14.11 8.81 32.58
N ASP A 455 13.11 8.01 32.22
CA ASP A 455 12.56 8.00 30.86
C ASP A 455 11.52 9.11 30.71
N TYR A 456 11.92 10.20 30.07
CA TYR A 456 11.08 11.37 29.84
C TYR A 456 10.02 11.14 28.75
N SER A 457 10.22 10.16 27.86
CA SER A 457 9.28 9.86 26.79
C SER A 457 8.02 9.21 27.37
N ASP A 458 8.20 8.28 28.31
CA ASP A 458 7.08 7.62 29.00
C ASP A 458 6.27 8.63 29.83
N LEU A 459 6.94 9.60 30.47
CA LEU A 459 6.27 10.67 31.21
C LEU A 459 5.46 11.59 30.28
N ALA A 460 6.00 11.96 29.12
CA ALA A 460 5.26 12.75 28.14
C ALA A 460 4.00 12.03 27.63
N ALA A 461 4.10 10.71 27.38
CA ALA A 461 2.94 9.89 26.99
C ALA A 461 1.90 9.79 28.11
N GLN A 462 2.34 9.72 29.37
CA GLN A 462 1.44 9.73 30.52
C GLN A 462 0.69 11.07 30.66
N VAL A 463 1.36 12.20 30.41
CA VAL A 463 0.71 13.53 30.37
C VAL A 463 -0.35 13.60 29.28
N LEU A 464 -0.06 13.09 28.07
CA LEU A 464 -1.04 13.04 26.97
C LEU A 464 -2.30 12.26 27.38
N ALA A 465 -2.11 11.10 28.02
CA ALA A 465 -3.20 10.24 28.48
C ALA A 465 -4.01 10.87 29.64
N GLU A 466 -3.37 11.58 30.57
CA GLU A 466 -4.03 12.21 31.71
C GLU A 466 -5.02 13.30 31.28
N HIS A 467 -4.69 14.04 30.22
CA HIS A 467 -5.51 15.14 29.71
C HIS A 467 -6.51 14.72 28.62
N ASN A 468 -6.55 13.44 28.24
CA ASN A 468 -7.42 12.91 27.16
C ASN A 468 -7.40 13.79 25.89
N LEU A 469 -6.23 14.30 25.50
CA LEU A 469 -6.11 15.19 24.36
C LEU A 469 -6.25 14.38 23.07
N LEU A 470 -7.35 14.64 22.34
CA LEU A 470 -7.52 14.15 20.98
C LEU A 470 -6.88 15.15 20.03
N LEU A 471 -5.65 14.87 19.63
CA LEU A 471 -4.92 15.67 18.66
C LEU A 471 -5.37 15.30 17.23
N SER A 472 -5.50 16.30 16.37
CA SER A 472 -6.10 16.18 15.04
C SER A 472 -5.29 15.31 14.06
N SER A 473 -3.99 15.12 14.30
CA SER A 473 -3.14 14.27 13.50
C SER A 473 -2.02 13.61 14.33
N TYR A 474 -1.47 12.52 13.80
CA TYR A 474 -0.33 11.82 14.38
C TYR A 474 0.92 12.72 14.48
N ASP A 475 1.11 13.62 13.51
CA ASP A 475 2.20 14.59 13.56
C ASP A 475 2.05 15.58 14.72
N MET A 476 0.82 16.02 15.04
CA MET A 476 0.56 16.85 16.21
C MET A 476 0.87 16.10 17.51
N GLU A 477 0.52 14.82 17.58
CA GLU A 477 0.87 13.96 18.72
C GLU A 477 2.38 13.84 18.90
N ARG A 478 3.14 13.58 17.83
CA ARG A 478 4.61 13.56 17.89
C ARG A 478 5.20 14.88 18.33
N ARG A 479 4.69 16.00 17.81
CA ARG A 479 5.14 17.36 18.20
C ARG A 479 4.85 17.64 19.67
N PHE A 480 3.64 17.31 20.13
CA PHE A 480 3.25 17.42 21.52
C PHE A 480 4.20 16.64 22.43
N LEU A 481 4.42 15.35 22.14
CA LEU A 481 5.32 14.49 22.91
C LEU A 481 6.75 15.03 22.92
N SER A 482 7.25 15.54 21.79
CA SER A 482 8.56 16.16 21.68
C SER A 482 8.69 17.42 22.54
N VAL A 483 7.69 18.31 22.51
CA VAL A 483 7.67 19.55 23.30
C VAL A 483 7.65 19.22 24.80
N ILE A 484 6.76 18.33 25.25
CA ILE A 484 6.66 17.93 26.66
C ILE A 484 7.93 17.19 27.12
N THR A 485 8.52 16.33 26.28
CA THR A 485 9.80 15.66 26.61
C THR A 485 10.92 16.68 26.79
N SER A 486 11.00 17.70 25.93
CA SER A 486 12.00 18.76 26.02
C SER A 486 11.81 19.64 27.27
N TYR A 487 10.55 19.95 27.62
CA TYR A 487 10.18 20.65 28.86
C TYR A 487 10.59 19.85 30.10
N LEU A 488 10.24 18.56 30.17
CA LEU A 488 10.58 17.68 31.30
C LEU A 488 12.09 17.47 31.48
N ARG A 489 12.87 17.57 30.40
CA ARG A 489 14.35 17.55 30.44
C ARG A 489 14.95 18.88 30.91
N GLY A 490 14.16 19.93 31.04
CA GLY A 490 14.62 21.29 31.35
C GLY A 490 15.37 21.95 30.20
N ILE A 491 15.18 21.47 28.96
CA ILE A 491 15.77 22.08 27.75
C ILE A 491 14.95 23.29 27.33
N ARG A 492 13.61 23.20 27.43
CA ARG A 492 12.70 24.32 27.22
C ARG A 492 12.13 24.78 28.55
N ASP A 493 12.02 26.09 28.72
CA ASP A 493 11.31 26.65 29.87
C ASP A 493 9.79 26.61 29.65
N ARG A 494 9.03 27.06 30.67
CA ARG A 494 7.57 27.06 30.64
C ARG A 494 7.02 28.02 29.56
N ILE A 495 7.73 29.12 29.27
CA ILE A 495 7.29 30.15 28.33
C ILE A 495 7.48 29.64 26.90
N GLU A 496 8.66 29.09 26.57
CA GLU A 496 8.98 28.48 25.28
C GLU A 496 8.09 27.28 24.97
N SER A 497 7.79 26.47 25.99
CA SER A 497 6.90 25.31 25.85
C SER A 497 5.47 25.75 25.58
N ARG A 498 4.99 26.80 26.27
CA ARG A 498 3.68 27.39 25.98
C ARG A 498 3.62 27.94 24.56
N GLU A 499 4.61 28.72 24.15
CA GLU A 499 4.66 29.26 22.79
C GLU A 499 4.66 28.15 21.73
N SER A 500 5.45 27.09 21.92
CA SER A 500 5.50 25.96 21.00
C SER A 500 4.17 25.19 20.92
N LEU A 501 3.46 25.05 22.03
CA LEU A 501 2.15 24.38 22.06
C LEU A 501 1.02 25.25 21.50
N THR A 502 1.10 26.57 21.64
CA THR A 502 0.10 27.53 21.10
C THR A 502 0.28 27.79 19.60
N LYS A 503 1.50 27.68 19.06
CA LYS A 503 1.74 27.89 17.62
C LYS A 503 0.86 27.00 16.75
N SER A 504 0.50 27.52 15.59
CA SER A 504 -0.29 26.78 14.61
C SER A 504 0.50 25.59 14.03
N PRO A 505 -0.17 24.59 13.43
CA PRO A 505 0.49 23.46 12.79
C PRO A 505 1.46 23.89 11.68
N GLN A 506 1.16 24.98 10.98
CA GLN A 506 1.99 25.54 9.90
C GLN A 506 3.28 26.15 10.43
N GLU A 507 3.26 26.69 11.65
CA GLU A 507 4.44 27.26 12.33
C GLU A 507 5.21 26.24 13.16
N GLY A 508 4.85 24.95 13.06
CA GLY A 508 5.51 23.88 13.81
C GLY A 508 4.95 23.62 15.21
N GLY A 509 3.82 24.23 15.59
CA GLY A 509 3.18 24.02 16.89
C GLY A 509 2.07 22.95 16.88
N VAL A 510 1.22 22.97 17.93
CA VAL A 510 0.17 21.98 18.23
C VAL A 510 -1.24 22.60 18.29
N ASP A 511 -1.36 23.92 18.19
CA ASP A 511 -2.64 24.67 18.20
C ASP A 511 -3.49 24.46 19.48
N LEU A 512 -2.85 24.33 20.63
CA LEU A 512 -3.54 24.22 21.92
C LEU A 512 -3.87 25.60 22.48
N SER A 513 -5.06 25.73 23.07
CA SER A 513 -5.45 26.97 23.73
C SER A 513 -4.62 27.19 25.00
N ILE A 514 -4.37 28.46 25.35
CA ILE A 514 -3.57 28.82 26.54
C ILE A 514 -4.17 28.21 27.81
N ASP A 515 -5.50 28.12 27.88
CA ASP A 515 -6.24 27.55 29.02
C ASP A 515 -6.03 26.03 29.17
N GLN A 516 -5.75 25.32 28.06
CA GLN A 516 -5.40 23.89 28.09
C GLN A 516 -3.94 23.64 28.45
N ILE A 517 -3.04 24.55 28.03
CA ILE A 517 -1.59 24.35 28.16
C ILE A 517 -1.12 24.39 29.62
N ASP A 518 -1.65 25.30 30.43
CA ASP A 518 -1.21 25.41 31.83
C ASP A 518 -1.47 24.14 32.66
N PRO A 519 -2.69 23.55 32.64
CA PRO A 519 -2.94 22.26 33.28
C PRO A 519 -2.00 21.14 32.81
N ILE A 520 -1.66 21.11 31.52
CA ILE A 520 -0.76 20.11 30.93
C ILE A 520 0.65 20.24 31.52
N LEU A 521 1.20 21.45 31.56
CA LEU A 521 2.54 21.70 32.10
C LEU A 521 2.59 21.49 33.62
N ASP A 522 1.50 21.80 34.33
CA ASP A 522 1.40 21.54 35.77
C ASP A 522 1.35 20.03 36.08
N SER A 523 0.61 19.21 35.29
CA SER A 523 0.64 17.74 35.41
C SER A 523 2.03 17.17 35.08
N ALA A 524 2.71 17.71 34.07
CA ALA A 524 4.07 17.32 33.71
C ALA A 524 5.05 17.57 34.88
N ASP A 525 4.97 18.73 35.53
CA ASP A 525 5.78 19.06 36.71
C ASP A 525 5.46 18.15 37.91
N ALA A 526 4.18 17.84 38.11
CA ALA A 526 3.73 16.95 39.19
C ALA A 526 4.28 15.52 39.02
N LEU A 527 4.18 14.96 37.80
CA LEU A 527 4.71 13.64 37.47
C LEU A 527 6.24 13.59 37.60
N LEU A 528 6.95 14.63 37.16
CA LEU A 528 8.39 14.72 37.32
C LEU A 528 8.81 14.73 38.80
N LYS A 529 8.14 15.51 39.65
CA LYS A 529 8.36 15.52 41.11
C LYS A 529 8.05 14.16 41.74
N GLN A 530 7.02 13.46 41.28
CA GLN A 530 6.67 12.13 41.75
C GLN A 530 7.78 11.11 41.44
N VAL A 531 8.32 11.10 40.22
CA VAL A 531 9.43 10.19 39.85
C VAL A 531 10.72 10.52 40.60
N GLN A 532 11.03 11.81 40.75
CA GLN A 532 12.23 12.25 41.47
C GLN A 532 12.18 11.91 42.96
N SER A 533 11.02 12.05 43.60
CA SER A 533 10.85 11.74 45.03
C SER A 533 10.80 10.23 45.31
N THR A 534 10.26 9.43 44.39
CA THR A 534 10.11 7.98 44.59
C THR A 534 11.37 7.18 44.25
N GLY A 535 12.34 7.74 43.51
CA GLY A 535 13.63 7.10 43.20
C GLY A 535 13.53 5.76 42.45
N LYS A 536 12.32 5.38 42.03
CA LYS A 536 11.99 4.22 41.22
C LYS A 536 11.33 4.74 39.96
N SER A 537 11.90 4.40 38.81
CA SER A 537 11.19 4.45 37.54
C SER A 537 9.84 3.76 37.75
N VAL A 538 8.74 4.44 37.44
CA VAL A 538 7.39 3.90 37.46
C VAL A 538 7.30 2.89 36.31
N SER A 539 7.96 1.75 36.48
CA SER A 539 7.81 0.62 35.58
C SER A 539 6.38 0.15 35.72
N LYS A 540 5.62 0.40 34.65
CA LYS A 540 4.28 -0.09 34.33
C LYS A 540 3.65 -0.91 35.45
N ARG A 541 2.87 -0.23 36.29
CA ARG A 541 1.74 -0.89 36.94
C ARG A 541 0.71 -1.09 35.82
N PRO A 542 0.39 -2.33 35.41
CA PRO A 542 -0.81 -2.52 34.61
C PRO A 542 -1.98 -2.01 35.44
N ALA A 543 -2.93 -1.36 34.79
CA ALA A 543 -4.17 -0.96 35.42
C ALA A 543 -4.84 -2.18 36.07
N GLU A 544 -4.66 -2.37 37.38
CA GLU A 544 -5.33 -3.40 38.16
C GLU A 544 -6.51 -2.74 38.89
N THR A 545 -7.64 -2.80 38.19
CA THR A 545 -8.87 -3.42 38.67
C THR A 545 -9.27 -3.15 40.12
N VAL A 546 -10.21 -2.24 40.27
CA VAL A 546 -11.22 -2.28 41.35
C VAL A 546 -11.87 -3.67 41.31
N ARG A 547 -11.76 -4.42 42.41
CA ARG A 547 -12.35 -5.74 42.65
C ARG A 547 -13.82 -5.80 42.18
N SER A 548 -14.10 -6.68 41.22
CA SER A 548 -15.40 -7.36 41.09
C SER A 548 -15.14 -8.87 41.01
N THR A 549 -15.83 -9.60 41.86
CA THR A 549 -15.81 -11.05 42.01
C THR A 549 -16.61 -11.72 40.90
N ALA A 550 -15.96 -12.43 39.98
CA ALA A 550 -16.59 -13.45 39.14
C ALA A 550 -15.57 -14.55 38.75
N PRO A 551 -16.00 -15.81 38.59
CA PRO A 551 -15.13 -16.98 38.67
C PRO A 551 -14.51 -17.36 37.32
N ARG A 552 -13.26 -17.83 37.37
CA ARG A 552 -12.61 -18.59 36.31
C ARG A 552 -13.38 -19.91 36.12
N LEU A 553 -14.00 -20.10 34.96
CA LEU A 553 -14.45 -21.41 34.49
C LEU A 553 -13.68 -21.79 33.22
N THR A 554 -12.99 -22.92 33.33
CA THR A 554 -12.36 -23.69 32.26
C THR A 554 -13.44 -24.25 31.33
N PHE A 555 -13.30 -24.05 30.03
CA PHE A 555 -14.17 -24.71 29.03
C PHE A 555 -13.56 -26.06 28.63
N ASP A 556 -14.16 -27.13 29.16
CA ASP A 556 -14.12 -28.47 28.59
C ASP A 556 -15.38 -28.63 27.73
N MET A 557 -15.26 -28.80 26.43
CA MET A 557 -16.38 -29.20 25.57
C MET A 557 -15.99 -30.37 24.69
N ALA A 558 -16.25 -31.57 25.23
CA ALA A 558 -16.44 -32.78 24.45
C ALA A 558 -17.89 -33.27 24.64
N LYS A 559 -18.53 -33.58 23.49
CA LYS A 559 -19.72 -34.44 23.31
C LYS A 559 -21.03 -33.98 23.96
N GLN A 560 -21.92 -33.39 23.15
CA GLN A 560 -23.32 -33.85 23.13
C GLN A 560 -23.98 -33.64 21.76
N GLN A 561 -24.75 -34.65 21.38
CA GLN A 561 -25.32 -34.91 20.07
C GLN A 561 -26.44 -33.94 19.70
N VAL A 562 -26.52 -33.55 18.41
CA VAL A 562 -27.80 -33.26 17.76
C VAL A 562 -27.84 -34.01 16.43
N ALA A 563 -28.79 -34.93 16.35
CA ALA A 563 -29.14 -35.65 15.15
C ALA A 563 -30.34 -34.95 14.46
N ARG A 564 -30.25 -34.83 13.13
CA ARG A 564 -31.34 -34.77 12.13
C ARG A 564 -32.21 -33.50 12.08
N HIS A 565 -32.09 -32.76 10.97
CA HIS A 565 -33.07 -32.74 9.87
C HIS A 565 -32.50 -32.02 8.63
N ALA A 566 -32.24 -32.78 7.56
CA ALA A 566 -31.91 -32.26 6.24
C ALA A 566 -33.15 -32.41 5.32
N PRO A 567 -33.61 -31.36 4.62
CA PRO A 567 -34.63 -31.51 3.60
C PRO A 567 -34.05 -32.15 2.33
N LYS A 568 -34.75 -33.16 1.82
CA LYS A 568 -34.42 -33.89 0.58
C LYS A 568 -34.78 -33.03 -0.64
N MET A 569 -33.83 -32.85 -1.56
CA MET A 569 -34.07 -32.33 -2.90
C MET A 569 -34.87 -33.34 -3.76
N PRO A 570 -35.80 -32.89 -4.62
CA PRO A 570 -36.51 -33.73 -5.56
C PRO A 570 -35.65 -34.10 -6.79
N LYS A 571 -35.83 -35.33 -7.27
CA LYS A 571 -35.14 -35.93 -8.43
C LYS A 571 -35.71 -35.41 -9.77
N PRO A 572 -34.92 -35.36 -10.85
CA PRO A 572 -35.38 -34.96 -12.17
C PRO A 572 -36.20 -36.09 -12.82
N VAL A 573 -37.35 -35.71 -13.38
CA VAL A 573 -38.27 -36.58 -14.12
C VAL A 573 -37.81 -36.69 -15.57
N GLN A 574 -37.55 -37.92 -16.03
CA GLN A 574 -37.41 -38.26 -17.45
C GLN A 574 -38.70 -38.93 -17.96
N GLY A 575 -39.22 -38.40 -19.07
CA GLY A 575 -39.73 -39.21 -20.20
C GLY A 575 -41.24 -39.36 -20.40
N LEU A 576 -41.70 -38.92 -21.59
CA LEU A 576 -42.70 -39.48 -22.55
C LEU A 576 -43.55 -38.33 -23.15
N GLY A 577 -43.84 -38.19 -24.45
CA GLY A 577 -43.54 -38.88 -25.72
C GLY A 577 -43.75 -37.86 -26.87
N SER A 578 -43.12 -37.97 -28.06
CA SER A 578 -43.45 -38.82 -29.24
C SER A 578 -43.79 -37.99 -30.50
N ALA A 579 -42.82 -37.95 -31.45
CA ALA A 579 -42.93 -38.06 -32.94
C ALA A 579 -43.53 -36.92 -33.81
N PRO A 580 -43.28 -36.87 -35.16
CA PRO A 580 -42.01 -37.09 -35.91
C PRO A 580 -41.78 -36.14 -37.14
N LEU A 581 -40.61 -36.32 -37.80
CA LEU A 581 -40.26 -36.03 -39.22
C LEU A 581 -39.96 -34.58 -39.68
N GLY A 582 -38.78 -34.38 -40.30
CA GLY A 582 -38.54 -33.27 -41.25
C GLY A 582 -37.08 -32.84 -41.45
N SER A 583 -36.39 -33.50 -42.39
CA SER A 583 -35.08 -33.13 -42.98
C SER A 583 -35.01 -31.67 -43.49
N SER A 584 -33.88 -30.97 -43.27
CA SER A 584 -33.09 -30.34 -44.36
C SER A 584 -31.82 -29.64 -43.83
N ASN A 585 -30.80 -29.67 -44.68
CA ASN A 585 -29.43 -29.18 -44.57
C ASN A 585 -29.24 -27.66 -44.41
N ALA A 586 -28.05 -27.33 -43.90
CA ALA A 586 -27.14 -26.24 -44.26
C ALA A 586 -27.54 -24.78 -43.94
N ILE A 587 -26.65 -24.07 -43.23
CA ILE A 587 -25.78 -22.99 -43.76
C ILE A 587 -25.10 -22.30 -42.55
N SER A 588 -23.84 -21.97 -42.77
CA SER A 588 -22.89 -21.28 -41.91
C SER A 588 -23.14 -19.77 -41.80
N ASP A 589 -22.42 -19.15 -40.85
CA ASP A 589 -21.98 -17.74 -40.84
C ASP A 589 -23.02 -16.63 -40.65
N ILE A 590 -23.00 -16.00 -39.45
CA ILE A 590 -23.29 -14.56 -39.27
C ILE A 590 -22.39 -14.02 -38.14
N GLU A 591 -21.17 -13.60 -38.51
CA GLU A 591 -20.54 -12.39 -37.99
C GLU A 591 -21.06 -11.22 -38.85
N ASP A 592 -21.49 -10.11 -38.24
CA ASP A 592 -21.56 -8.73 -38.80
C ASP A 592 -22.65 -7.89 -38.10
N ILE A 593 -22.31 -7.22 -36.98
CA ILE A 593 -23.20 -6.23 -36.31
C ILE A 593 -22.52 -4.87 -36.02
N PHE A 594 -21.29 -4.59 -36.48
CA PHE A 594 -20.68 -3.28 -36.23
C PHE A 594 -20.02 -2.64 -37.46
N ALA A 595 -20.86 -2.16 -38.38
CA ALA A 595 -20.47 -1.16 -39.38
C ALA A 595 -21.68 -0.31 -39.80
N ASN A 596 -21.92 0.83 -39.13
CA ASN A 596 -22.71 1.92 -39.73
C ASN A 596 -22.61 3.24 -38.96
N ILE A 597 -21.53 4.01 -39.16
CA ILE A 597 -21.57 5.49 -39.10
C ILE A 597 -20.62 6.03 -40.17
N SER A 598 -21.18 6.54 -41.26
CA SER A 598 -20.50 7.38 -42.26
C SER A 598 -21.01 8.82 -42.15
N PRO A 599 -20.16 9.85 -42.31
CA PRO A 599 -20.56 11.25 -42.21
C PRO A 599 -20.98 11.84 -43.57
N ASN A 600 -22.03 12.66 -43.57
CA ASN A 600 -22.47 13.44 -44.72
C ASN A 600 -21.66 14.75 -44.84
N SER A 601 -21.19 15.01 -46.06
CA SER A 601 -20.63 16.28 -46.52
C SER A 601 -21.71 17.13 -47.20
N ASP A 602 -21.75 18.44 -46.92
CA ASP A 602 -22.49 19.41 -47.74
C ASP A 602 -21.65 20.66 -48.07
N THR A 603 -21.21 20.70 -49.33
CA THR A 603 -21.53 21.72 -50.35
C THR A 603 -21.55 23.21 -49.97
N ILE A 604 -20.46 23.96 -50.25
CA ILE A 604 -20.52 25.39 -50.70
C ILE A 604 -19.43 25.63 -51.76
N GLY A 605 -19.84 26.23 -52.89
CA GLY A 605 -19.09 26.37 -54.15
C GLY A 605 -18.09 27.55 -54.25
N PRO A 606 -17.56 27.82 -55.47
CA PRO A 606 -16.32 28.57 -55.68
C PRO A 606 -16.55 30.07 -55.97
N VAL A 607 -15.63 30.91 -55.50
CA VAL A 607 -15.55 32.33 -55.85
C VAL A 607 -14.34 32.57 -56.77
N ILE A 608 -14.64 33.21 -57.91
CA ILE A 608 -13.73 33.65 -58.98
C ILE A 608 -13.34 35.13 -58.73
N ILE A 609 -12.40 35.65 -59.53
CA ILE A 609 -12.03 37.06 -59.87
C ILE A 609 -10.65 37.48 -59.26
N PRO A 610 -9.79 38.30 -59.91
CA PRO A 610 -8.98 38.03 -61.11
C PRO A 610 -7.51 38.52 -60.98
N ASP A 611 -6.75 38.31 -62.06
CA ASP A 611 -5.43 38.87 -62.41
C ASP A 611 -5.11 40.31 -61.94
N SER A 612 -3.87 40.51 -61.48
CA SER A 612 -3.15 41.77 -61.71
C SER A 612 -1.63 41.57 -61.87
N ARG A 613 -1.18 41.83 -63.10
CA ARG A 613 0.23 42.03 -63.51
C ARG A 613 0.78 43.33 -62.91
N VAL A 614 1.98 43.30 -62.32
CA VAL A 614 2.97 44.41 -62.41
C VAL A 614 4.39 43.85 -62.49
N LYS A 615 5.23 44.62 -63.18
CA LYS A 615 6.51 44.35 -63.84
C LYS A 615 7.73 44.28 -62.90
N SER A 616 8.72 43.51 -63.36
CA SER A 616 10.19 43.62 -63.24
C SER A 616 10.80 44.85 -62.56
N ILE A 617 11.89 44.63 -61.79
CA ILE A 617 13.21 45.32 -61.89
C ILE A 617 14.25 44.56 -61.02
N THR A 618 15.25 44.00 -61.72
CA THR A 618 16.70 43.81 -61.46
C THR A 618 17.34 43.52 -60.09
N ASP A 619 18.35 42.64 -60.19
CA ASP A 619 19.62 42.54 -59.46
C ASP A 619 19.63 41.90 -58.05
N LEU A 620 20.21 40.70 -57.93
CA LEU A 620 21.53 40.48 -57.30
C LEU A 620 21.85 38.98 -57.06
N LYS A 621 23.06 38.60 -57.52
CA LYS A 621 23.98 37.52 -57.10
C LYS A 621 23.64 36.04 -57.42
N PRO A 622 24.60 35.30 -58.03
CA PRO A 622 24.48 33.86 -58.23
C PRO A 622 24.66 33.12 -56.89
N GLN A 623 23.66 32.32 -56.50
CA GLN A 623 23.84 31.32 -55.45
C GLN A 623 24.60 30.10 -56.01
N PRO A 624 25.45 29.45 -55.20
CA PRO A 624 26.15 28.24 -55.60
C PRO A 624 25.15 27.12 -55.86
N VAL A 625 25.22 26.53 -57.05
CA VAL A 625 24.51 25.28 -57.39
C VAL A 625 25.15 24.15 -56.59
N MET A 626 24.53 23.75 -55.48
CA MET A 626 24.84 22.46 -54.85
C MET A 626 24.43 21.37 -55.83
N THR A 627 25.43 20.68 -56.37
CA THR A 627 25.22 19.50 -57.20
C THR A 627 24.83 18.36 -56.25
N ASP A 628 23.62 17.82 -56.40
CA ASP A 628 23.19 16.66 -55.65
C ASP A 628 24.19 15.51 -55.86
N VAL A 629 24.74 15.01 -54.75
CA VAL A 629 25.61 13.84 -54.75
C VAL A 629 24.72 12.63 -54.99
N ASN A 630 24.58 12.26 -56.27
CA ASN A 630 23.99 10.99 -56.68
C ASN A 630 24.84 9.85 -56.10
N SER A 631 24.41 9.35 -54.94
CA SER A 631 24.87 8.10 -54.34
C SER A 631 24.46 6.94 -55.24
N SER A 632 25.27 6.66 -56.25
CA SER A 632 25.05 5.55 -57.16
C SER A 632 25.24 4.22 -56.43
N GLY A 633 24.23 3.35 -56.47
CA GLY A 633 24.50 1.91 -56.55
C GLY A 633 24.01 0.99 -55.43
N ARG A 634 22.95 1.30 -54.68
CA ARG A 634 22.19 0.25 -53.96
C ARG A 634 20.69 0.42 -54.13
N ASN A 635 20.07 -0.57 -54.79
CA ASN A 635 18.62 -0.74 -54.88
C ASN A 635 18.06 -1.01 -53.48
N PHE A 636 17.79 0.03 -52.71
CA PHE A 636 16.91 -0.06 -51.54
C PHE A 636 15.46 0.13 -52.02
N PRO A 637 14.50 -0.67 -51.52
CA PRO A 637 13.09 -0.50 -51.87
C PRO A 637 12.60 0.89 -51.46
N ALA A 638 11.91 1.56 -52.38
CA ALA A 638 11.61 2.99 -52.37
C ALA A 638 10.52 3.44 -51.37
N SER A 639 10.35 2.82 -50.19
CA SER A 639 9.23 3.14 -49.28
C SER A 639 9.59 3.41 -47.81
N SER A 640 10.75 3.99 -47.51
CA SER A 640 10.96 4.57 -46.17
C SER A 640 11.86 5.81 -46.22
N GLN A 641 11.36 6.90 -46.81
CA GLN A 641 11.89 8.19 -46.40
C GLN A 641 11.49 8.39 -44.93
N PRO A 642 12.43 8.74 -44.03
CA PRO A 642 12.10 8.96 -42.62
C PRO A 642 11.07 10.08 -42.56
N LEU A 643 9.86 9.74 -42.11
CA LEU A 643 8.88 10.73 -41.74
C LEU A 643 9.52 11.58 -40.64
N VAL A 644 9.48 12.90 -40.80
CA VAL A 644 9.92 13.80 -39.73
C VAL A 644 8.82 13.75 -38.67
N MET A 645 9.03 12.90 -37.66
CA MET A 645 8.15 12.72 -36.52
C MET A 645 8.82 13.28 -35.26
N GLY A 646 8.02 13.76 -34.31
CA GLY A 646 8.53 14.26 -33.04
C GLY A 646 9.01 13.12 -32.13
N PRO A 647 9.70 13.43 -31.02
CA PRO A 647 10.27 12.41 -30.14
C PRO A 647 9.23 11.46 -29.54
N ILE A 648 8.01 11.94 -29.26
CA ILE A 648 6.93 11.12 -28.70
C ILE A 648 6.35 10.20 -29.79
N GLU A 649 6.13 10.73 -31.00
CA GLU A 649 5.65 9.93 -32.14
C GLU A 649 6.68 8.89 -32.60
N GLU A 650 7.98 9.20 -32.52
CA GLU A 650 9.05 8.21 -32.75
C GLU A 650 9.00 7.07 -31.74
N LEU A 651 8.75 7.39 -30.45
CA LEU A 651 8.62 6.35 -29.41
C LEU A 651 7.37 5.50 -29.61
N SER A 652 6.23 6.10 -29.98
CA SER A 652 4.98 5.36 -30.18
C SER A 652 4.92 4.54 -31.45
N SER A 653 5.65 4.93 -32.49
CA SER A 653 5.69 4.17 -33.76
C SER A 653 6.84 3.16 -33.83
N MET A 654 7.65 3.03 -32.78
CA MET A 654 8.87 2.22 -32.77
C MET A 654 8.63 0.74 -33.15
N THR A 655 9.33 0.29 -34.18
CA THR A 655 9.37 -1.10 -34.67
C THR A 655 10.71 -1.77 -34.37
N ALA A 656 10.80 -3.10 -34.52
CA ALA A 656 12.06 -3.85 -34.35
C ALA A 656 13.16 -3.38 -35.32
N LEU A 657 12.80 -2.95 -36.53
CA LEU A 657 13.75 -2.42 -37.51
C LEU A 657 14.31 -1.06 -37.08
N GLU A 658 13.45 -0.17 -36.55
CA GLU A 658 13.87 1.15 -36.05
C GLU A 658 14.73 1.03 -34.79
N PHE A 659 14.38 0.11 -33.90
CA PHE A 659 15.20 -0.24 -32.74
C PHE A 659 16.64 -0.63 -33.13
N ARG A 660 16.80 -1.47 -34.16
CA ARG A 660 18.11 -1.84 -34.73
C ARG A 660 18.82 -0.68 -35.41
N ARG A 661 18.09 0.32 -35.92
CA ARG A 661 18.67 1.52 -36.54
C ARG A 661 19.13 2.53 -35.49
N LEU A 662 18.50 2.55 -34.31
CA LEU A 662 18.91 3.42 -33.21
C LEU A 662 20.33 3.11 -32.72
N GLY A 663 20.68 1.83 -32.54
CA GLY A 663 21.99 1.43 -32.02
C GLY A 663 22.56 0.20 -32.73
N ALA A 664 23.89 0.11 -32.80
CA ALA A 664 24.56 -1.07 -33.35
C ALA A 664 24.35 -2.34 -32.50
N THR A 665 24.01 -2.17 -31.21
CA THR A 665 23.64 -3.24 -30.29
C THR A 665 22.31 -2.89 -29.60
N PRO A 666 21.56 -3.89 -29.10
CA PRO A 666 20.30 -3.66 -28.38
C PRO A 666 20.46 -2.72 -27.17
N GLU A 667 21.58 -2.81 -26.46
CA GLU A 667 21.87 -1.98 -25.29
C GLU A 667 22.10 -0.52 -25.69
N ALA A 668 22.80 -0.28 -26.79
CA ALA A 668 22.99 1.07 -27.33
C ALA A 668 21.67 1.70 -27.82
N ALA A 669 20.76 0.88 -28.37
CA ALA A 669 19.42 1.33 -28.74
C ALA A 669 18.60 1.71 -27.49
N VAL A 670 18.64 0.88 -26.44
CA VAL A 670 18.01 1.16 -25.13
C VAL A 670 18.52 2.47 -24.54
N SER A 671 19.84 2.70 -24.52
CA SER A 671 20.41 3.94 -23.98
C SER A 671 19.88 5.18 -24.69
N LYS A 672 19.69 5.12 -26.02
CA LYS A 672 19.13 6.24 -26.79
C LYS A 672 17.64 6.48 -26.54
N ILE A 673 16.88 5.42 -26.27
CA ILE A 673 15.47 5.53 -25.91
C ILE A 673 15.35 6.19 -24.53
N ILE A 674 16.16 5.75 -23.55
CA ILE A 674 16.20 6.35 -22.20
C ILE A 674 16.61 7.81 -22.30
N GLU A 675 17.69 8.13 -23.00
CA GLU A 675 18.15 9.51 -23.22
C GLU A 675 17.04 10.39 -23.81
N LYS A 676 16.29 9.86 -24.80
CA LYS A 676 15.16 10.59 -25.39
C LYS A 676 14.04 10.87 -24.38
N ILE A 677 13.68 9.90 -23.55
CA ILE A 677 12.67 10.06 -22.49
C ILE A 677 13.15 11.02 -21.41
N GLU A 678 14.43 10.98 -21.04
CA GLU A 678 15.02 11.92 -20.09
C GLU A 678 15.05 13.35 -20.62
N LEU A 679 15.39 13.55 -21.90
CA LEU A 679 15.31 14.85 -22.56
C LEU A 679 13.88 15.41 -22.55
N LEU A 680 12.87 14.56 -22.81
CA LEU A 680 11.47 14.96 -22.64
C LEU A 680 11.15 15.37 -21.19
N GLY A 681 11.74 14.69 -20.20
CA GLY A 681 11.61 15.04 -18.79
C GLY A 681 12.30 16.33 -18.37
N GLN A 682 13.38 16.72 -19.05
CA GLN A 682 14.01 18.04 -18.86
C GLN A 682 13.10 19.17 -19.36
N GLU A 683 12.25 18.91 -20.35
CA GLU A 683 11.25 19.88 -20.81
C GLU A 683 10.05 19.97 -19.85
N SER A 684 9.46 18.83 -19.47
CA SER A 684 8.46 18.77 -18.40
C SER A 684 8.24 17.34 -17.89
N ILE A 685 7.78 17.22 -16.64
CA ILE A 685 7.37 15.94 -16.05
C ILE A 685 6.25 15.28 -16.88
N GLN A 686 5.30 16.08 -17.37
CA GLN A 686 4.21 15.59 -18.22
C GLN A 686 4.75 14.96 -19.51
N LYS A 687 5.71 15.61 -20.19
CA LYS A 687 6.31 15.07 -21.42
C LYS A 687 7.11 13.79 -21.18
N LYS A 688 7.76 13.65 -20.02
CA LYS A 688 8.37 12.37 -19.62
C LYS A 688 7.32 11.27 -19.53
N SER A 689 6.22 11.55 -18.83
CA SER A 689 5.10 10.60 -18.70
C SER A 689 4.53 10.23 -20.07
N ASP A 690 4.30 11.22 -20.94
CA ASP A 690 3.79 10.99 -22.30
C ASP A 690 4.77 10.16 -23.15
N GLY A 691 6.08 10.40 -23.02
CA GLY A 691 7.13 9.61 -23.67
C GLY A 691 7.19 8.16 -23.20
N ILE A 692 6.99 7.91 -21.90
CA ILE A 692 6.91 6.55 -21.34
C ILE A 692 5.65 5.83 -21.84
N THR A 693 4.50 6.51 -21.85
CA THR A 693 3.24 5.97 -22.39
C THR A 693 3.40 5.63 -23.87
N ALA A 694 3.95 6.55 -24.67
CA ALA A 694 4.23 6.32 -26.08
C ALA A 694 5.11 5.09 -26.31
N TRP A 695 6.21 4.95 -25.56
CA TRP A 695 7.05 3.74 -25.63
C TRP A 695 6.28 2.46 -25.29
N LYS A 696 5.46 2.48 -24.22
CA LYS A 696 4.67 1.33 -23.78
C LYS A 696 3.63 0.92 -24.84
N GLU A 697 3.10 1.87 -25.60
CA GLU A 697 2.14 1.65 -26.69
C GLU A 697 2.79 1.22 -28.01
N SER A 698 4.13 1.26 -28.11
CA SER A 698 4.83 0.97 -29.36
C SER A 698 4.60 -0.45 -29.90
N PRO A 699 4.56 -0.65 -31.23
CA PRO A 699 4.48 -1.98 -31.83
C PRO A 699 5.56 -2.95 -31.31
N LEU A 700 6.77 -2.44 -31.08
CA LEU A 700 7.88 -3.20 -30.52
C LEU A 700 7.59 -3.70 -29.09
N ASN A 701 7.09 -2.84 -28.21
CA ASN A 701 6.78 -3.22 -26.83
C ASN A 701 5.57 -4.17 -26.77
N ASN A 702 4.58 -3.99 -27.63
CA ASN A 702 3.45 -4.91 -27.76
C ASN A 702 3.90 -6.30 -28.20
N GLU A 703 4.80 -6.40 -29.18
CA GLU A 703 5.37 -7.69 -29.60
C GLU A 703 6.15 -8.37 -28.45
N TYR A 704 6.89 -7.61 -27.64
CA TYR A 704 7.52 -8.12 -26.41
C TYR A 704 6.49 -8.70 -25.42
N LEU A 705 5.40 -7.98 -25.13
CA LEU A 705 4.36 -8.45 -24.22
C LEU A 705 3.64 -9.70 -24.74
N GLU A 706 3.36 -9.76 -26.04
CA GLU A 706 2.75 -10.93 -26.67
C GLU A 706 3.63 -12.17 -26.57
N ILE A 707 4.94 -12.04 -26.80
CA ILE A 707 5.89 -13.16 -26.65
C ILE A 707 5.89 -13.66 -25.20
N GLY A 708 5.90 -12.76 -24.22
CA GLY A 708 5.83 -13.12 -22.81
C GLY A 708 4.53 -13.85 -22.45
N ARG A 709 3.38 -13.36 -22.93
CA ARG A 709 2.07 -13.98 -22.73
C ARG A 709 2.00 -15.37 -23.38
N GLU A 710 2.42 -15.49 -24.63
CA GLU A 710 2.40 -16.76 -25.37
C GLU A 710 3.31 -17.82 -24.74
N SER A 711 4.47 -17.39 -24.21
CA SER A 711 5.38 -18.26 -23.45
C SER A 711 4.70 -18.84 -22.20
N PHE A 712 3.97 -18.00 -21.46
CA PHE A 712 3.22 -18.41 -20.28
C PHE A 712 2.04 -19.33 -20.62
N GLU A 713 1.20 -18.94 -21.59
CA GLU A 713 0.02 -19.69 -22.01
C GLU A 713 0.37 -21.10 -22.52
N ARG A 714 1.46 -21.22 -23.28
CA ARG A 714 1.89 -22.49 -23.86
C ARG A 714 2.85 -23.28 -22.97
N SER A 715 3.31 -22.69 -21.87
CA SER A 715 4.37 -23.25 -21.03
C SER A 715 5.65 -23.60 -21.83
N VAL A 716 5.99 -22.77 -22.81
CA VAL A 716 7.19 -22.92 -23.66
C VAL A 716 8.15 -21.79 -23.33
N PRO A 717 9.48 -22.03 -23.21
CA PRO A 717 10.46 -20.98 -23.00
C PRO A 717 10.37 -19.86 -24.07
N VAL A 718 10.65 -18.62 -23.66
CA VAL A 718 10.58 -17.43 -24.53
C VAL A 718 11.43 -17.61 -25.79
N GLU A 719 12.59 -18.23 -25.68
CA GLU A 719 13.49 -18.54 -26.80
C GLU A 719 12.78 -19.37 -27.88
N GLY A 720 12.00 -20.38 -27.48
CA GLY A 720 11.26 -21.24 -28.39
C GLY A 720 10.12 -20.51 -29.12
N ILE A 721 9.44 -19.58 -28.43
CA ILE A 721 8.41 -18.72 -29.04
C ILE A 721 9.04 -17.78 -30.07
N ILE A 722 10.15 -17.14 -29.73
CA ILE A 722 10.89 -16.24 -30.63
C ILE A 722 11.38 -16.98 -31.87
N GLU A 723 11.97 -18.16 -31.71
CA GLU A 723 12.41 -18.99 -32.84
C GLU A 723 11.26 -19.42 -33.74
N SER A 724 10.09 -19.72 -33.16
CA SER A 724 8.90 -20.04 -33.96
C SER A 724 8.39 -18.82 -34.72
N ARG A 725 8.26 -17.66 -34.07
CA ARG A 725 7.80 -16.41 -34.72
C ARG A 725 8.77 -15.93 -35.80
N LYS A 726 10.07 -16.13 -35.62
CA LYS A 726 11.09 -15.77 -36.63
C LYS A 726 10.94 -16.54 -37.94
N ARG A 727 10.35 -17.74 -37.92
CA ARG A 727 10.06 -18.48 -39.18
C ARG A 727 8.97 -17.79 -40.00
N ASP A 728 8.00 -17.17 -39.35
CA ASP A 728 6.86 -16.51 -39.99
C ASP A 728 7.10 -15.01 -40.23
N LYS A 729 7.83 -14.36 -39.33
CA LYS A 729 8.19 -12.93 -39.36
C LYS A 729 9.71 -12.80 -39.16
N PRO A 730 10.52 -12.85 -40.24
CA PRO A 730 11.98 -12.77 -40.16
C PRO A 730 12.50 -11.50 -39.48
N ASP A 731 11.73 -10.41 -39.56
CA ASP A 731 12.08 -9.10 -39.00
C ASP A 731 11.72 -8.94 -37.51
N GLY A 732 11.08 -9.95 -36.90
CA GLY A 732 10.64 -9.92 -35.49
C GLY A 732 11.78 -9.84 -34.47
N ILE A 733 11.42 -9.65 -33.20
CA ILE A 733 12.36 -9.44 -32.10
C ILE A 733 13.29 -10.65 -31.91
N SER A 734 14.58 -10.40 -31.67
CA SER A 734 15.57 -11.43 -31.26
C SER A 734 15.64 -11.58 -29.74
N ILE A 735 16.19 -12.70 -29.26
CA ILE A 735 16.29 -12.94 -27.80
C ILE A 735 17.08 -11.83 -27.06
N THR A 736 18.15 -11.32 -27.66
CA THR A 736 18.94 -10.22 -27.08
C THR A 736 18.15 -8.91 -27.06
N GLU A 737 17.33 -8.65 -28.08
CA GLU A 737 16.43 -7.50 -28.11
C GLU A 737 15.30 -7.65 -27.08
N PHE A 738 14.74 -8.85 -26.92
CA PHE A 738 13.73 -9.14 -25.90
C PHE A 738 14.25 -8.87 -24.49
N GLN A 739 15.49 -9.30 -24.19
CA GLN A 739 16.15 -9.03 -22.91
C GLN A 739 16.38 -7.53 -22.71
N ALA A 740 16.90 -6.83 -23.73
CA ALA A 740 17.12 -5.38 -23.66
C ALA A 740 15.81 -4.60 -23.46
N ILE A 741 14.72 -5.00 -24.13
CA ILE A 741 13.38 -4.42 -23.95
C ILE A 741 12.83 -4.72 -22.55
N SER A 742 13.10 -5.91 -22.00
CA SER A 742 12.75 -6.24 -20.61
C SER A 742 13.46 -5.32 -19.63
N ASP A 743 14.75 -5.06 -19.85
CA ASP A 743 15.57 -4.24 -18.95
C ASP A 743 15.19 -2.76 -19.00
N ILE A 744 14.91 -2.19 -20.18
CA ILE A 744 14.37 -0.83 -20.27
C ILE A 744 12.99 -0.73 -19.62
N ASN A 745 12.13 -1.74 -19.79
CA ASN A 745 10.81 -1.76 -19.15
C ASN A 745 10.88 -1.88 -17.62
N LYS A 746 11.96 -2.44 -17.06
CA LYS A 746 12.22 -2.39 -15.61
C LYS A 746 12.66 -1.00 -15.14
N GLN A 747 13.34 -0.23 -16.00
CA GLN A 747 13.81 1.12 -15.69
C GLN A 747 12.74 2.19 -15.91
N LEU A 748 11.80 1.96 -16.85
CA LEU A 748 10.66 2.84 -17.14
C LEU A 748 9.40 2.47 -16.34
N ARG A 749 9.57 1.63 -15.33
CA ARG A 749 8.65 1.51 -14.21
C ARG A 749 8.72 2.85 -13.45
N PHE A 750 7.65 3.63 -13.59
CA PHE A 750 7.31 4.83 -12.83
C PHE A 750 5.89 4.66 -12.33
#